data_AF-A0A938LTQ8-F1
#
_entry.id   AF-A0A938LTQ8-F1
#
_cell.length_a   1.000
_cell.length_b   1.000
_cell.length_c   1.000
_cell.angle_alpha   90.00
_cell.angle_beta   90.00
_cell.angle_gamma   90.00
#
_symmetry.space_group_name_H-M   'P 1'
#
loop_
_entity.id
_entity.type
_entity.pdbx_description
1 polymer ?
#
loop_
_entity_poly.entity_id
_entity_poly.type
_entity_poly.pdbx_seq_one_letter_code
_entity_poly.pdbx_strand_id
1 'polypeptide(L)'
;ESRERLAYLEALVARAESNWYAVIDVLQPVVAGRVSNPELGKGLWRLLAEAFSRTDQSRRAVHALTTYLRNDPGNPEMTLQLAKEYLRLRDWNRAVETARLAEPLNPADFMIRLLRIEASVYAAVDQQQEPTEATFSKLLEELAQLRADHPDQVDIRIVQALVADHLKQPDKAEAELKLAIEECKEPLRAEMQLAAHYYREKDIDKAIGVCETACERHSAVAEPWLSLASLHTAKEDDRAARSCLKQGLQAAAGKWERRSLSIQLALLEFTQGDPNAGIERLSDLAEQDPQEIRARSLLLTILHAQTDQAKAQKLIEELRKAEGQSGLQWRMHQARLWLGSEEWRSKQQDIVNLLRACIDSDPQWSTPPLLLADMYEKLNDLQQVETVYRQALARNPSATDITDRLVTLLERQRRFSDAEEVLQQGEADPRVTSAYRVRRDLREGEFARATEELKLRAANNDRDADSRILLARLVYWQTRDAAQSLKYVAEAEAIAPYSLALTGVKAAILRADDRADEAQKVLDDYVQQRKDFDAYQLRAAYLAREGESEKAERDYKKLTTVGDARNRVLGYLLLSNFYAERNDPNQAVATLKESLDAYPEDLNLKRGLMRLLFRRARGEDRNKAVEILTALETRLPQDPELMRLRAVLLLEEPTIESVGKARAILETVVKLEPTAVDAHLLLIGLAMQASEHQAARDYAIRALGSNLNNRDLLAARARAELALENAPLAGQLARLILQEDPNHTEAISMLLDAGQRSSNSSLLEEARTRIEAAVRRAPTNEKLLLSRARILTALNQPKAAIPELETYSQTAQGNGNIAVLVTLADLHRLTGDVDRSKQWIEQAQRLDPSNQTVTHARLLWLVSQNRWAELKGIGSAYLSAPAQDPALLVRAGSILAVASEMELKKEGLQLFERAAVLSPTSVDARLGLASTLYQTGDAERAEKIYKDVLGQHPTNVRALNDLAWILQEHYKRYEDALKLADKGLKLAPKDRNLLDTRGTILMNLPDRLADAKNDFQELAGLWPDDTRGKGRALFQLGCVCAKMNDLAQAKEHLQKALEIARKIMETDPKADIFTADERAEIAKIIQEAEK
;
A
#
# COMPACT_ATOMS: atom_id res chain seq x y z
N GLU A 1 31.71 4.49 -40.08
CA GLU A 1 32.82 3.74 -40.72
C GLU A 1 34.17 3.78 -40.00
N SER A 2 34.93 4.88 -39.89
CA SER A 2 36.29 4.83 -39.27
C SER A 2 36.29 4.35 -37.81
N ARG A 3 35.29 4.75 -37.02
CA ARG A 3 35.10 4.29 -35.62
C ARG A 3 34.72 2.80 -35.53
N GLU A 4 33.96 2.29 -36.50
CA GLU A 4 33.52 0.87 -36.55
C GLU A 4 34.71 -0.03 -36.91
N ARG A 5 35.57 0.40 -37.85
CA ARG A 5 36.78 -0.35 -38.23
C ARG A 5 37.81 -0.38 -37.11
N LEU A 6 37.98 0.73 -36.38
CA LEU A 6 38.86 0.78 -35.20
C LEU A 6 38.41 -0.21 -34.13
N ALA A 7 37.13 -0.18 -33.76
CA ALA A 7 36.55 -1.10 -32.79
C ALA A 7 36.66 -2.57 -33.22
N TYR A 8 36.49 -2.86 -34.51
CA TYR A 8 36.70 -4.21 -35.04
C TYR A 8 38.15 -4.71 -34.87
N LEU A 9 39.14 -3.85 -35.12
CA LEU A 9 40.56 -4.20 -34.95
C LEU A 9 40.93 -4.37 -33.47
N GLU A 10 40.48 -3.47 -32.60
CA GLU A 10 40.67 -3.56 -31.15
C GLU A 10 40.06 -4.85 -30.59
N ALA A 11 38.88 -5.24 -31.07
CA ALA A 11 38.24 -6.50 -30.70
C ALA A 11 39.02 -7.73 -31.17
N LEU A 12 39.65 -7.70 -32.36
CA LEU A 12 40.50 -8.80 -32.82
C LEU A 12 41.76 -8.96 -31.96
N VAL A 13 42.35 -7.86 -31.51
CA VAL A 13 43.49 -7.90 -30.57
C VAL A 13 43.05 -8.49 -29.23
N ALA A 14 41.96 -7.99 -28.65
CA ALA A 14 41.42 -8.51 -27.39
C ALA A 14 41.04 -10.00 -27.49
N ARG A 15 40.49 -10.45 -28.63
CA ARG A 15 40.22 -11.86 -28.92
C ARG A 15 41.50 -12.70 -28.95
N ALA A 16 42.58 -12.21 -29.56
CA ALA A 16 43.86 -12.92 -29.59
C ALA A 16 44.48 -13.07 -28.17
N GLU A 17 44.24 -12.10 -27.30
CA GLU A 17 44.63 -12.12 -25.88
C GLU A 17 43.68 -12.97 -25.00
N SER A 18 42.62 -13.55 -25.59
CA SER A 18 41.55 -14.25 -24.86
C SER A 18 40.81 -13.38 -23.83
N ASN A 19 40.83 -12.05 -24.00
CA ASN A 19 40.11 -11.10 -23.16
C ASN A 19 38.71 -10.81 -23.73
N TRP A 20 37.80 -11.76 -23.53
CA TRP A 20 36.45 -11.72 -24.11
C TRP A 20 35.57 -10.58 -23.58
N TYR A 21 35.78 -10.11 -22.35
CA TYR A 21 35.06 -8.94 -21.83
C TYR A 21 35.50 -7.64 -22.50
N ALA A 22 36.79 -7.47 -22.81
CA ALA A 22 37.26 -6.33 -23.59
C ALA A 22 36.68 -6.33 -25.02
N VAL A 23 36.51 -7.51 -25.65
CA VAL A 23 35.79 -7.63 -26.92
C VAL A 23 34.36 -7.08 -26.81
N ILE A 24 33.65 -7.43 -25.73
CA ILE A 24 32.29 -6.92 -25.49
C ILE A 24 32.30 -5.41 -25.27
N ASP A 25 33.19 -4.88 -24.45
CA ASP A 25 33.21 -3.45 -24.10
C ASP A 25 33.47 -2.54 -25.30
N VAL A 26 34.34 -3.00 -26.22
CA VAL A 26 34.66 -2.28 -27.45
C VAL A 26 33.51 -2.36 -28.46
N LEU A 27 32.90 -3.54 -28.63
CA LEU A 27 31.94 -3.78 -29.70
C LEU A 27 30.50 -3.38 -29.35
N GLN A 28 30.06 -3.57 -28.10
CA GLN A 28 28.68 -3.32 -27.65
C GLN A 28 28.19 -1.89 -27.99
N PRO A 29 28.94 -0.81 -27.69
CA PRO A 29 28.46 0.55 -27.96
C PRO A 29 28.38 0.86 -29.45
N VAL A 30 29.19 0.18 -30.27
CA VAL A 30 29.24 0.38 -31.73
C VAL A 30 28.05 -0.27 -32.41
N VAL A 31 27.71 -1.50 -32.00
CA VAL A 31 26.57 -2.24 -32.59
C VAL A 31 25.21 -1.76 -32.08
N ALA A 32 25.16 -1.04 -30.94
CA ALA A 32 23.95 -0.40 -30.45
C ALA A 32 23.47 0.77 -31.34
N GLY A 33 24.37 1.32 -32.19
CA GLY A 33 24.04 2.33 -33.20
C GLY A 33 23.75 1.71 -34.57
N ARG A 34 23.35 2.54 -35.54
CA ARG A 34 23.19 2.09 -36.94
C ARG A 34 24.56 1.85 -37.56
N VAL A 35 24.89 0.59 -37.83
CA VAL A 35 26.14 0.22 -38.50
C VAL A 35 26.10 0.67 -39.96
N SER A 36 27.12 1.41 -40.38
CA SER A 36 27.17 2.09 -41.67
C SER A 36 27.45 1.13 -42.84
N ASN A 37 28.24 0.09 -42.58
CA ASN A 37 28.69 -0.90 -43.56
C ASN A 37 28.15 -2.30 -43.21
N PRO A 38 27.28 -2.92 -44.03
CA PRO A 38 26.68 -4.22 -43.75
C PRO A 38 27.68 -5.37 -43.57
N GLU A 39 28.76 -5.41 -44.36
CA GLU A 39 29.77 -6.48 -44.27
C GLU A 39 30.63 -6.35 -43.01
N LEU A 40 30.98 -5.11 -42.63
CA LEU A 40 31.63 -4.85 -41.35
C LEU A 40 30.68 -5.21 -40.18
N GLY A 41 29.39 -4.93 -40.33
CA GLY A 41 28.35 -5.29 -39.37
C GLY A 41 28.29 -6.79 -39.06
N LYS A 42 28.36 -7.64 -40.09
CA LYS A 42 28.42 -9.10 -39.91
C LYS A 42 29.63 -9.51 -39.07
N GLY A 43 30.81 -8.97 -39.37
CA GLY A 43 32.03 -9.24 -38.61
C GLY A 43 31.93 -8.86 -37.13
N LEU A 44 31.35 -7.68 -36.84
CA LEU A 44 31.14 -7.19 -35.48
C LEU A 44 30.19 -8.11 -34.69
N TRP A 45 29.03 -8.45 -35.26
CA TRP A 45 28.04 -9.32 -34.59
C TRP A 45 28.57 -10.74 -34.36
N ARG A 46 29.38 -11.28 -35.28
CA ARG A 46 30.02 -12.59 -35.10
C ARG A 46 30.99 -12.61 -33.93
N LEU A 47 31.90 -11.64 -33.86
CA LEU A 47 32.87 -11.53 -32.75
C LEU A 47 32.15 -11.31 -31.41
N LEU A 48 31.09 -10.50 -31.41
CA LEU A 48 30.31 -10.23 -30.21
C LEU A 48 29.54 -11.48 -29.74
N ALA A 49 28.95 -12.25 -30.66
CA ALA A 49 28.31 -13.54 -30.35
C ALA A 49 29.30 -14.54 -29.73
N GLU A 50 30.50 -14.64 -30.30
CA GLU A 50 31.58 -15.48 -29.77
C GLU A 50 31.97 -15.04 -28.36
N ALA A 51 32.17 -13.74 -28.15
CA ALA A 51 32.52 -13.20 -26.84
C ALA A 51 31.42 -13.45 -25.79
N PHE A 52 30.14 -13.32 -26.15
CA PHE A 52 29.03 -13.69 -25.25
C PHE A 52 29.01 -15.18 -24.91
N SER A 53 29.20 -16.05 -25.91
CA SER A 53 29.27 -17.50 -25.68
C SER A 53 30.42 -17.88 -24.74
N ARG A 54 31.58 -17.24 -24.90
CA ARG A 54 32.79 -17.49 -24.07
C ARG A 54 32.69 -16.92 -22.66
N THR A 55 31.83 -15.93 -22.44
CA THR A 55 31.58 -15.31 -21.12
C THR A 55 30.30 -15.82 -20.45
N ASP A 56 29.73 -16.93 -20.94
CA ASP A 56 28.53 -17.59 -20.41
C ASP A 56 27.28 -16.69 -20.43
N GLN A 57 27.18 -15.84 -21.46
CA GLN A 57 26.07 -14.93 -21.70
C GLN A 57 25.19 -15.43 -22.86
N SER A 58 24.75 -16.69 -22.77
CA SER A 58 24.03 -17.40 -23.85
C SER A 58 22.84 -16.64 -24.42
N ARG A 59 22.06 -15.94 -23.60
CA ARG A 59 20.93 -15.11 -24.07
C ARG A 59 21.35 -13.97 -25.00
N ARG A 60 22.44 -13.27 -24.63
CA ARG A 60 23.03 -12.22 -25.46
C ARG A 60 23.68 -12.80 -26.71
N ALA A 61 24.28 -13.99 -26.61
CA ALA A 61 24.81 -14.72 -27.76
C ALA A 61 23.70 -15.06 -28.77
N VAL A 62 22.55 -15.56 -28.32
CA VAL A 62 21.36 -15.80 -29.16
C VAL A 62 20.93 -14.52 -29.87
N HIS A 63 20.85 -13.39 -29.16
CA HIS A 63 20.47 -12.11 -29.78
C HIS A 63 21.47 -11.65 -30.87
N ALA A 64 22.77 -11.76 -30.59
CA ALA A 64 23.80 -11.42 -31.55
C ALA A 64 23.77 -12.36 -32.78
N LEU A 65 23.61 -13.67 -32.57
CA LEU A 65 23.54 -14.68 -33.63
C LEU A 65 22.29 -14.53 -34.50
N THR A 66 21.12 -14.31 -33.89
CA THR A 66 19.88 -14.04 -34.65
C THR A 66 19.98 -12.76 -35.46
N THR A 67 20.61 -11.71 -34.93
CA THR A 67 20.86 -10.46 -35.67
C THR A 67 21.84 -10.65 -36.81
N TYR A 68 22.89 -11.45 -36.62
CA TYR A 68 23.80 -11.86 -37.70
C TYR A 68 23.05 -12.60 -38.81
N LEU A 69 22.28 -13.64 -38.45
CA LEU A 69 21.60 -14.53 -39.40
C LEU A 69 20.46 -13.86 -40.16
N ARG A 70 19.88 -12.77 -39.65
CA ARG A 70 18.96 -11.94 -40.45
C ARG A 70 19.61 -11.34 -41.70
N ASN A 71 20.91 -11.05 -41.63
CA ASN A 71 21.68 -10.47 -42.74
C ASN A 71 22.44 -11.51 -43.57
N ASP A 72 22.67 -12.71 -43.02
CA ASP A 72 23.36 -13.82 -43.66
C ASP A 72 22.74 -15.18 -43.25
N PRO A 73 21.51 -15.49 -43.71
CA PRO A 73 20.77 -16.67 -43.27
C PRO A 73 21.36 -18.00 -43.77
N GLY A 74 22.28 -17.95 -44.74
CA GLY A 74 22.90 -19.13 -45.34
C GLY A 74 24.16 -19.63 -44.63
N ASN A 75 24.54 -19.04 -43.49
CA ASN A 75 25.77 -19.40 -42.78
C ASN A 75 25.57 -20.64 -41.88
N PRO A 76 26.12 -21.82 -42.23
CA PRO A 76 25.89 -23.04 -41.46
C PRO A 76 26.54 -22.99 -40.07
N GLU A 77 27.71 -22.37 -39.94
CA GLU A 77 28.45 -22.28 -38.68
C GLU A 77 27.69 -21.45 -37.63
N MET A 78 27.18 -20.28 -38.03
CA MET A 78 26.43 -19.41 -37.12
C MET A 78 25.05 -19.98 -36.76
N THR A 79 24.40 -20.67 -37.71
CA THR A 79 23.11 -21.35 -37.45
C THR A 79 23.30 -22.52 -36.47
N LEU A 80 24.38 -23.30 -36.63
CA LEU A 80 24.75 -24.34 -35.67
C LEU A 80 25.07 -23.76 -34.28
N GLN A 81 25.80 -22.66 -34.21
CA GLN A 81 26.11 -22.01 -32.94
C GLN A 81 24.84 -21.51 -32.24
N LEU A 82 23.88 -20.97 -33.00
CA LEU A 82 22.58 -20.55 -32.46
C LEU A 82 21.81 -21.74 -31.87
N ALA A 83 21.78 -22.89 -32.56
CA ALA A 83 21.15 -24.10 -32.04
C ALA A 83 21.81 -24.58 -30.73
N LYS A 84 23.14 -24.49 -30.62
CA LYS A 84 23.88 -24.82 -29.38
C LYS A 84 23.53 -23.88 -28.23
N GLU A 85 23.39 -22.58 -28.49
CA GLU A 85 22.99 -21.62 -27.45
C GLU A 85 21.54 -21.84 -27.00
N TYR A 86 20.61 -22.18 -27.89
CA TYR A 86 19.26 -22.57 -27.49
C TYR A 86 19.26 -23.85 -26.64
N LEU A 87 20.09 -24.84 -26.97
CA LEU A 87 20.27 -26.04 -26.17
C LEU A 87 20.80 -25.72 -24.75
N ARG A 88 21.78 -24.81 -24.63
CA ARG A 88 22.29 -24.32 -23.33
C ARG A 88 21.21 -23.62 -22.51
N LEU A 89 20.36 -22.84 -23.16
CA LEU A 89 19.21 -22.17 -22.54
C LEU A 89 18.05 -23.12 -22.25
N ARG A 90 18.15 -24.41 -22.61
CA ARG A 90 17.09 -25.42 -22.51
C ARG A 90 15.83 -25.07 -23.31
N ASP A 91 15.97 -24.28 -24.36
CA ASP A 91 14.89 -23.96 -25.31
C ASP A 91 14.88 -25.04 -26.42
N TRP A 92 14.40 -26.24 -26.05
CA TRP A 92 14.52 -27.44 -26.87
C TRP A 92 13.86 -27.29 -28.24
N ASN A 93 12.67 -26.69 -28.28
CA ASN A 93 11.90 -26.51 -29.51
C ASN A 93 12.66 -25.60 -30.50
N ARG A 94 13.16 -24.45 -30.04
CA ARG A 94 13.96 -23.57 -30.92
C ARG A 94 15.29 -24.18 -31.31
N ALA A 95 15.90 -25.00 -30.45
CA ALA A 95 17.11 -25.75 -30.79
C ALA A 95 16.83 -26.74 -31.94
N VAL A 96 15.73 -27.49 -31.90
CA VAL A 96 15.31 -28.41 -32.97
C VAL A 96 15.05 -27.66 -34.28
N GLU A 97 14.26 -26.60 -34.24
CA GLU A 97 13.94 -25.80 -35.42
C GLU A 97 15.20 -25.21 -36.07
N THR A 98 16.09 -24.64 -35.25
CA THR A 98 17.33 -24.03 -35.73
C THR A 98 18.29 -25.09 -36.31
N ALA A 99 18.43 -26.24 -35.65
CA ALA A 99 19.27 -27.34 -36.16
C ALA A 99 18.74 -27.92 -37.48
N ARG A 100 17.42 -28.02 -37.64
CA ARG A 100 16.78 -28.45 -38.90
C ARG A 100 17.04 -27.47 -40.06
N LEU A 101 17.17 -26.17 -39.76
CA LEU A 101 17.56 -25.16 -40.77
C LEU A 101 19.05 -25.25 -41.13
N ALA A 102 19.92 -25.63 -40.19
CA ALA A 102 21.36 -25.77 -40.42
C ALA A 102 21.72 -27.01 -41.25
N GLU A 103 20.98 -28.12 -41.09
CA GLU A 103 21.27 -29.41 -41.73
C GLU A 103 21.40 -29.34 -43.27
N PRO A 104 20.49 -28.69 -44.04
CA PRO A 104 20.65 -28.56 -45.48
C PRO A 104 21.77 -27.58 -45.91
N LEU A 105 22.19 -26.67 -45.03
CA LEU A 105 23.25 -25.70 -45.33
C LEU A 105 24.65 -26.32 -45.28
N ASN A 106 24.84 -27.40 -44.50
CA ASN A 106 26.07 -28.19 -44.48
C ASN A 106 25.78 -29.68 -44.25
N PRO A 107 25.31 -30.42 -45.28
CA PRO A 107 24.89 -31.82 -45.12
C PRO A 107 26.01 -32.79 -44.74
N ALA A 108 27.28 -32.40 -44.92
CA ALA A 108 28.44 -33.21 -44.62
C ALA A 108 28.82 -33.19 -43.12
N ASP A 109 28.29 -32.24 -42.35
CA ASP A 109 28.58 -32.12 -40.92
C ASP A 109 27.54 -32.90 -40.10
N PHE A 110 27.89 -34.14 -39.77
CA PHE A 110 27.02 -35.04 -39.00
C PHE A 110 26.67 -34.49 -37.61
N MET A 111 27.47 -33.57 -37.05
CA MET A 111 27.21 -32.97 -35.73
C MET A 111 25.93 -32.12 -35.72
N ILE A 112 25.56 -31.54 -36.88
CA ILE A 112 24.30 -30.78 -37.01
C ILE A 112 23.10 -31.73 -36.87
N ARG A 113 23.18 -32.88 -37.56
CA ARG A 113 22.14 -33.92 -37.49
C ARG A 113 22.05 -34.53 -36.10
N LEU A 114 23.19 -34.80 -35.47
CA LEU A 114 23.25 -35.32 -34.10
C LEU A 114 22.66 -34.33 -33.09
N LEU A 115 22.99 -33.04 -33.18
CA LEU A 115 22.42 -31.99 -32.34
C LEU A 115 20.90 -31.86 -32.53
N ARG A 116 20.41 -31.97 -33.77
CA ARG A 116 18.96 -31.99 -34.04
C ARG A 116 18.29 -33.17 -33.35
N ILE A 117 18.88 -34.37 -33.46
CA ILE A 117 18.35 -35.58 -32.84
C ILE A 117 18.32 -35.40 -31.32
N GLU A 118 19.44 -34.98 -30.70
CA GLU A 118 19.53 -34.72 -29.27
C GLU A 118 18.48 -33.70 -28.80
N ALA A 119 18.35 -32.56 -29.47
CA ALA A 119 17.33 -31.57 -29.16
C ALA A 119 15.90 -32.12 -29.33
N SER A 120 15.68 -33.01 -30.30
CA SER A 120 14.37 -33.64 -30.54
C SER A 120 14.02 -34.64 -29.43
N VAL A 121 15.02 -35.30 -28.85
CA VAL A 121 14.84 -36.17 -27.68
C VAL A 121 14.37 -35.34 -26.49
N TYR A 122 15.07 -34.25 -26.16
CA TYR A 122 14.68 -33.39 -25.05
C TYR A 122 13.30 -32.72 -25.28
N ALA A 123 13.02 -32.24 -26.50
CA ALA A 123 11.74 -31.62 -26.85
C ALA A 123 10.56 -32.61 -26.72
N ALA A 124 10.75 -33.88 -27.10
CA ALA A 124 9.71 -34.89 -26.98
C ALA A 124 9.36 -35.23 -25.50
N VAL A 125 10.32 -35.08 -24.60
CA VAL A 125 10.16 -35.34 -23.16
C VAL A 125 9.49 -34.17 -22.43
N ASP A 126 9.76 -32.94 -22.87
CA ASP A 126 9.28 -31.71 -22.23
C ASP A 126 7.77 -31.46 -22.40
N GLN A 127 7.15 -32.02 -23.47
CA GLN A 127 5.76 -31.72 -23.86
C GLN A 127 4.65 -32.29 -22.95
N GLN A 128 4.97 -32.89 -21.78
CA GLN A 128 4.01 -33.51 -20.83
C GLN A 128 3.00 -34.51 -21.43
N GLN A 129 3.15 -34.89 -22.69
CA GLN A 129 2.46 -35.99 -23.34
C GLN A 129 3.39 -37.19 -23.30
N GLU A 130 2.86 -38.39 -23.00
CA GLU A 130 3.69 -39.60 -23.07
C GLU A 130 4.31 -39.69 -24.47
N PRO A 131 5.65 -39.64 -24.58
CA PRO A 131 6.28 -39.66 -25.88
C PRO A 131 5.97 -40.99 -26.57
N THR A 132 5.40 -40.92 -27.76
CA THR A 132 5.01 -42.11 -28.51
C THR A 132 6.26 -42.92 -28.87
N GLU A 133 6.26 -44.22 -28.56
CA GLU A 133 7.32 -45.19 -28.89
C GLU A 133 7.75 -45.10 -30.38
N ALA A 134 6.82 -44.73 -31.25
CA ALA A 134 7.03 -44.45 -32.67
C ALA A 134 8.00 -43.27 -32.94
N THR A 135 7.93 -42.20 -32.13
CA THR A 135 8.79 -41.01 -32.30
C THR A 135 10.24 -41.34 -31.99
N PHE A 136 10.50 -42.04 -30.88
CA PHE A 136 11.84 -42.47 -30.51
C PHE A 136 12.39 -43.57 -31.43
N SER A 137 11.54 -44.47 -31.93
CA SER A 137 11.95 -45.50 -32.90
C SER A 137 12.56 -44.88 -34.17
N LYS A 138 11.96 -43.80 -34.69
CA LYS A 138 12.48 -43.08 -35.85
C LYS A 138 13.84 -42.41 -35.55
N LEU A 139 14.00 -41.81 -34.37
CA LEU A 139 15.28 -41.21 -33.96
C LEU A 139 16.38 -42.28 -33.80
N LEU A 140 16.03 -43.47 -33.30
CA LEU A 140 16.96 -44.61 -33.21
C LEU A 140 17.42 -45.12 -34.58
N GLU A 141 16.54 -45.17 -35.58
CA GLU A 141 16.93 -45.51 -36.95
C GLU A 141 17.94 -44.51 -37.52
N GLU A 142 17.70 -43.20 -37.31
CA GLU A 142 18.63 -42.16 -37.75
C GLU A 142 19.99 -42.24 -37.02
N LEU A 143 19.99 -42.52 -35.72
CA LEU A 143 21.21 -42.73 -34.93
C LEU A 143 21.97 -43.99 -35.35
N ALA A 144 21.26 -45.06 -35.69
CA ALA A 144 21.88 -46.29 -36.18
C ALA A 144 22.61 -46.08 -37.52
N GLN A 145 22.03 -45.27 -38.41
CA GLN A 145 22.69 -44.86 -39.65
C GLN A 145 23.95 -44.04 -39.37
N LEU A 146 23.85 -43.02 -38.50
CA LEU A 146 25.01 -42.21 -38.11
C LEU A 146 26.12 -43.05 -37.47
N ARG A 147 25.76 -44.05 -36.65
CA ARG A 147 26.73 -44.97 -36.03
C ARG A 147 27.42 -45.86 -37.05
N ALA A 148 26.74 -46.29 -38.11
CA ALA A 148 27.36 -47.08 -39.17
C ALA A 148 28.44 -46.28 -39.91
N ASP A 149 28.18 -44.98 -40.14
CA ASP A 149 29.10 -44.07 -40.81
C ASP A 149 30.23 -43.57 -39.88
N HIS A 150 29.96 -43.49 -38.57
CA HIS A 150 30.87 -42.93 -37.57
C HIS A 150 30.96 -43.79 -36.29
N PRO A 151 31.49 -45.02 -36.35
CA PRO A 151 31.46 -45.98 -35.23
C PRO A 151 32.28 -45.55 -34.00
N ASP A 152 33.31 -44.72 -34.18
CA ASP A 152 34.22 -44.26 -33.12
C ASP A 152 33.68 -43.06 -32.30
N GLN A 153 32.52 -42.51 -32.67
CA GLN A 153 32.00 -41.26 -32.08
C GLN A 153 31.14 -41.51 -30.84
N VAL A 154 31.65 -41.05 -29.69
CA VAL A 154 31.01 -41.24 -28.36
C VAL A 154 29.64 -40.58 -28.26
N ASP A 155 29.46 -39.40 -28.85
CA ASP A 155 28.24 -38.60 -28.73
C ASP A 155 27.01 -39.32 -29.34
N ILE A 156 27.22 -40.12 -30.40
CA ILE A 156 26.13 -40.89 -31.03
C ILE A 156 25.58 -41.94 -30.05
N ARG A 157 26.48 -42.66 -29.35
CA ARG A 157 26.09 -43.67 -28.37
C ARG A 157 25.49 -43.06 -27.11
N ILE A 158 25.98 -41.90 -26.68
CA ILE A 158 25.36 -41.15 -25.57
C ILE A 158 23.91 -40.81 -25.88
N VAL A 159 23.62 -40.31 -27.09
CA VAL A 159 22.24 -40.00 -27.49
C VAL A 159 21.40 -41.28 -27.64
N GLN A 160 21.97 -42.40 -28.10
CA GLN A 160 21.29 -43.72 -28.11
C GLN A 160 20.92 -44.18 -26.69
N ALA A 161 21.85 -44.05 -25.73
CA ALA A 161 21.59 -44.37 -24.33
C ALA A 161 20.52 -43.44 -23.72
N LEU A 162 20.57 -42.14 -24.03
CA LEU A 162 19.55 -41.17 -23.61
C LEU A 162 18.15 -41.57 -24.11
N VAL A 163 18.03 -42.00 -25.36
CA VAL A 163 16.75 -42.50 -25.91
C VAL A 163 16.30 -43.78 -25.21
N ALA A 164 17.21 -44.71 -24.93
CA ALA A 164 16.90 -45.95 -24.20
C ALA A 164 16.42 -45.67 -22.77
N ASP A 165 17.01 -44.71 -22.07
CA ASP A 165 16.56 -44.23 -20.75
C ASP A 165 15.13 -43.69 -20.81
N HIS A 166 14.81 -42.86 -21.80
CA HIS A 166 13.45 -42.34 -21.98
C HIS A 166 12.42 -43.41 -22.37
N LEU A 167 12.86 -44.48 -23.05
CA LEU A 167 12.04 -45.66 -23.35
C LEU A 167 11.91 -46.63 -22.15
N LYS A 168 12.43 -46.27 -20.98
CA LYS A 168 12.46 -47.12 -19.77
C LYS A 168 13.17 -48.46 -20.00
N GLN A 169 14.27 -48.44 -20.76
CA GLN A 169 15.11 -49.60 -21.06
C GLN A 169 16.52 -49.39 -20.45
N PRO A 170 16.64 -49.35 -19.11
CA PRO A 170 17.89 -48.98 -18.44
C PRO A 170 19.04 -49.95 -18.76
N ASP A 171 18.77 -51.25 -18.90
CA ASP A 171 19.79 -52.24 -19.27
C ASP A 171 20.44 -51.94 -20.62
N LYS A 172 19.66 -51.42 -21.59
CA LYS A 172 20.18 -51.06 -22.91
C LYS A 172 20.96 -49.75 -22.87
N ALA A 173 20.51 -48.77 -22.08
CA ALA A 173 21.23 -47.53 -21.88
C ALA A 173 22.59 -47.77 -21.21
N GLU A 174 22.61 -48.60 -20.16
CA GLU A 174 23.83 -49.04 -19.48
C GLU A 174 24.78 -49.76 -20.45
N ALA A 175 24.27 -50.68 -21.25
CA ALA A 175 25.07 -51.41 -22.23
C ALA A 175 25.70 -50.47 -23.29
N GLU A 176 24.93 -49.53 -23.83
CA GLU A 176 25.45 -48.57 -24.82
C GLU A 176 26.51 -47.63 -24.24
N LEU A 177 26.33 -47.17 -22.99
CA LEU A 177 27.31 -46.32 -22.31
C LEU A 177 28.60 -47.09 -22.00
N LYS A 178 28.50 -48.35 -21.54
CA LYS A 178 29.69 -49.20 -21.33
C LYS A 178 30.46 -49.45 -22.61
N LEU A 179 29.77 -49.79 -23.70
CA LEU A 179 30.40 -49.95 -25.00
C LEU A 179 31.03 -48.64 -25.51
N ALA A 180 30.40 -47.49 -25.24
CA ALA A 180 30.98 -46.19 -25.59
C ALA A 180 32.28 -45.91 -24.81
N ILE A 181 32.39 -46.38 -23.57
CA ILE A 181 33.61 -46.27 -22.76
C ILE A 181 34.72 -47.19 -23.29
N GLU A 182 34.36 -48.38 -23.75
CA GLU A 182 35.32 -49.40 -24.23
C GLU A 182 35.82 -49.15 -25.65
N GLU A 183 34.94 -48.66 -26.55
CA GLU A 183 35.19 -48.66 -28.00
C GLU A 183 35.46 -47.27 -28.60
N CYS A 184 35.13 -46.17 -27.91
CA CYS A 184 35.28 -44.80 -28.46
C CYS A 184 36.56 -44.08 -27.98
N LYS A 185 37.01 -43.06 -28.75
CA LYS A 185 38.29 -42.36 -28.52
C LYS A 185 38.30 -41.38 -27.34
N GLU A 186 37.13 -40.96 -26.85
CA GLU A 186 36.98 -39.97 -25.77
C GLU A 186 35.91 -40.42 -24.75
N PRO A 187 36.22 -41.43 -23.90
CA PRO A 187 35.21 -42.12 -23.10
C PRO A 187 34.68 -41.28 -21.93
N LEU A 188 35.37 -40.23 -21.51
CA LEU A 188 35.01 -39.41 -20.34
C LEU A 188 33.54 -38.95 -20.36
N ARG A 189 33.03 -38.46 -21.50
CA ARG A 189 31.63 -38.04 -21.58
C ARG A 189 30.67 -39.21 -21.35
N ALA A 190 31.00 -40.41 -21.85
CA ALA A 190 30.21 -41.62 -21.60
C ALA A 190 30.32 -42.09 -20.15
N GLU A 191 31.49 -41.97 -19.51
CA GLU A 191 31.68 -42.24 -18.08
C GLU A 191 30.79 -41.33 -17.22
N MET A 192 30.75 -40.02 -17.51
CA MET A 192 29.90 -39.07 -16.78
C MET A 192 28.41 -39.34 -17.00
N GLN A 193 28.01 -39.71 -18.22
CA GLN A 193 26.62 -40.08 -18.50
C GLN A 193 26.23 -41.40 -17.85
N LEU A 194 27.15 -42.37 -17.72
CA LEU A 194 26.92 -43.62 -16.99
C LEU A 194 26.74 -43.37 -15.49
N ALA A 195 27.56 -42.49 -14.90
CA ALA A 195 27.37 -42.09 -13.51
C ALA A 195 26.02 -41.37 -13.31
N ALA A 196 25.64 -40.47 -14.22
CA ALA A 196 24.33 -39.81 -14.19
C ALA A 196 23.17 -40.80 -14.36
N HIS A 197 23.32 -41.82 -15.21
CA HIS A 197 22.37 -42.90 -15.39
C HIS A 197 22.16 -43.68 -14.08
N TYR A 198 23.23 -44.17 -13.44
CA TYR A 198 23.11 -44.87 -12.16
C TYR A 198 22.51 -43.99 -11.04
N TYR A 199 22.83 -42.70 -11.03
CA TYR A 199 22.21 -41.76 -10.10
C TYR A 199 20.68 -41.64 -10.31
N ARG A 200 20.21 -41.61 -11.58
CA ARG A 200 18.77 -41.62 -11.90
C ARG A 200 18.08 -42.91 -11.47
N GLU A 201 18.76 -44.05 -11.61
CA GLU A 201 18.30 -45.36 -11.11
C GLU A 201 18.41 -45.51 -9.57
N LYS A 202 18.84 -44.46 -8.87
CA LYS A 202 19.03 -44.41 -7.41
C LYS A 202 20.12 -45.35 -6.88
N ASP A 203 21.01 -45.84 -7.75
CA ASP A 203 22.18 -46.65 -7.38
C ASP A 203 23.42 -45.74 -7.25
N ILE A 204 23.45 -44.96 -6.16
CA ILE A 204 24.50 -43.95 -5.92
C ILE A 204 25.88 -44.61 -5.78
N ASP A 205 25.96 -45.84 -5.26
CA ASP A 205 27.24 -46.53 -5.06
C ASP A 205 27.90 -46.92 -6.38
N LYS A 206 27.13 -47.40 -7.37
CA LYS A 206 27.67 -47.61 -8.72
C LYS A 206 28.06 -46.30 -9.39
N ALA A 207 27.26 -45.25 -9.22
CA ALA A 207 27.59 -43.92 -9.76
C ALA A 207 28.92 -43.40 -9.21
N ILE A 208 29.15 -43.54 -7.89
CA ILE A 208 30.41 -43.19 -7.23
C ILE A 208 31.57 -44.01 -7.83
N GLY A 209 31.43 -45.33 -7.95
CA GLY A 209 32.49 -46.19 -8.50
C GLY A 209 32.90 -45.84 -9.93
N VAL A 210 31.95 -45.43 -10.77
CA VAL A 210 32.23 -44.92 -12.13
C VAL A 210 33.02 -43.61 -12.06
N CYS A 211 32.60 -42.67 -11.23
CA CYS A 211 33.30 -41.39 -11.08
C CYS A 211 34.69 -41.54 -10.45
N GLU A 212 34.90 -42.45 -9.49
CA GLU A 212 36.22 -42.76 -8.92
C GLU A 212 37.18 -43.25 -10.00
N THR A 213 36.73 -44.21 -10.81
CA THR A 213 37.51 -44.74 -11.95
C THR A 213 37.83 -43.65 -12.97
N ALA A 214 36.86 -42.77 -13.26
CA ALA A 214 37.06 -41.63 -14.15
C ALA A 214 38.05 -40.61 -13.58
N CYS A 215 38.04 -40.37 -12.26
CA CYS A 215 39.01 -39.49 -11.58
C CYS A 215 40.45 -40.05 -11.67
N GLU A 216 40.63 -41.38 -11.65
CA GLU A 216 41.94 -42.00 -11.83
C GLU A 216 42.45 -41.87 -13.28
N ARG A 217 41.57 -42.10 -14.27
CA ARG A 217 41.92 -42.03 -15.70
C ARG A 217 42.11 -40.60 -16.20
N HIS A 218 41.32 -39.67 -15.68
CA HIS A 218 41.22 -38.28 -16.13
C HIS A 218 41.53 -37.29 -15.00
N SER A 219 42.54 -37.59 -14.18
CA SER A 219 42.87 -36.83 -12.96
C SER A 219 43.11 -35.33 -13.18
N ALA A 220 43.57 -34.94 -14.37
CA ALA A 220 43.83 -33.56 -14.75
C ALA A 220 42.58 -32.73 -15.08
N VAL A 221 41.42 -33.37 -15.29
CA VAL A 221 40.16 -32.75 -15.72
C VAL A 221 39.23 -32.56 -14.51
N ALA A 222 38.56 -31.41 -14.41
CA ALA A 222 37.69 -31.11 -13.25
C ALA A 222 36.38 -31.92 -13.21
N GLU A 223 35.80 -32.26 -14.36
CA GLU A 223 34.45 -32.82 -14.48
C GLU A 223 34.20 -34.12 -13.68
N PRO A 224 35.09 -35.12 -13.68
CA PRO A 224 34.98 -36.31 -12.81
C PRO A 224 34.90 -35.97 -11.32
N TRP A 225 35.81 -35.11 -10.85
CA TRP A 225 35.88 -34.71 -9.45
C TRP A 225 34.64 -33.93 -9.00
N LEU A 226 34.12 -33.05 -9.87
CA LEU A 226 32.88 -32.30 -9.60
C LEU A 226 31.67 -33.24 -9.49
N SER A 227 31.59 -34.23 -10.38
CA SER A 227 30.51 -35.22 -10.36
C SER A 227 30.59 -36.11 -9.12
N LEU A 228 31.79 -36.60 -8.78
CA LEU A 228 32.04 -37.40 -7.58
C LEU A 228 31.68 -36.63 -6.29
N ALA A 229 32.08 -35.36 -6.20
CA ALA A 229 31.74 -34.52 -5.06
C ALA A 229 30.22 -34.30 -4.93
N SER A 230 29.53 -34.11 -6.05
CA SER A 230 28.07 -33.97 -6.10
C SER A 230 27.37 -35.24 -5.63
N LEU A 231 27.86 -36.42 -6.02
CA LEU A 231 27.33 -37.72 -5.58
C LEU A 231 27.56 -37.97 -4.08
N HIS A 232 28.74 -37.64 -3.56
CA HIS A 232 29.00 -37.71 -2.12
C HIS A 232 28.10 -36.75 -1.33
N THR A 233 27.86 -35.55 -1.86
CA THR A 233 26.92 -34.59 -1.26
C THR A 233 25.49 -35.14 -1.27
N ALA A 234 25.08 -35.80 -2.36
CA ALA A 234 23.78 -36.46 -2.44
C ALA A 234 23.62 -37.64 -1.47
N LYS A 235 24.73 -38.29 -1.08
CA LYS A 235 24.81 -39.33 -0.04
C LYS A 235 24.94 -38.75 1.37
N GLU A 236 24.90 -37.42 1.52
CA GLU A 236 25.14 -36.71 2.78
C GLU A 236 26.54 -36.96 3.38
N ASP A 237 27.51 -37.41 2.56
CA ASP A 237 28.92 -37.56 2.94
C ASP A 237 29.75 -36.35 2.51
N ASP A 238 29.49 -35.27 3.22
CA ASP A 238 30.13 -33.97 3.07
C ASP A 238 31.66 -34.00 3.25
N ARG A 239 32.18 -34.94 4.04
CA ARG A 239 33.62 -35.12 4.26
C ARG A 239 34.28 -35.72 3.04
N ALA A 240 33.68 -36.75 2.45
CA ALA A 240 34.16 -37.34 1.22
C ALA A 240 34.09 -36.35 0.05
N ALA A 241 32.99 -35.59 -0.07
CA ALA A 241 32.85 -34.54 -1.09
C ALA A 241 33.98 -33.50 -0.99
N ARG A 242 34.28 -33.01 0.23
CA ARG A 242 35.36 -32.05 0.47
C ARG A 242 36.74 -32.62 0.15
N SER A 243 36.98 -33.88 0.52
CA SER A 243 38.25 -34.56 0.24
C SER A 243 38.48 -34.72 -1.27
N CYS A 244 37.45 -35.17 -1.99
CA CYS A 244 37.44 -35.33 -3.43
C CYS A 244 37.80 -34.02 -4.15
N LEU A 245 37.14 -32.91 -3.83
CA LEU A 245 37.43 -31.61 -4.45
C LEU A 245 38.86 -31.12 -4.20
N LYS A 246 39.41 -31.38 -3.00
CA LYS A 246 40.82 -31.04 -2.68
C LYS A 246 41.81 -31.89 -3.47
N GLN A 247 41.54 -33.19 -3.63
CA GLN A 247 42.35 -34.08 -4.46
C GLN A 247 42.32 -33.66 -5.93
N GLY A 248 41.14 -33.35 -6.46
CA GLY A 248 40.99 -32.82 -7.81
C GLY A 248 41.75 -31.52 -8.01
N LEU A 249 41.75 -30.62 -7.03
CA LEU A 249 42.49 -29.35 -7.12
C LEU A 249 44.01 -29.56 -7.18
N GLN A 250 44.54 -30.59 -6.51
CA GLN A 250 45.95 -30.96 -6.57
C GLN A 250 46.32 -31.61 -7.91
N ALA A 251 45.41 -32.41 -8.49
CA ALA A 251 45.63 -33.15 -9.73
C ALA A 251 45.38 -32.32 -11.01
N ALA A 252 44.56 -31.27 -10.94
CA ALA A 252 44.19 -30.44 -12.08
C ALA A 252 45.38 -29.72 -12.72
N ALA A 253 45.51 -29.85 -14.05
CA ALA A 253 46.65 -29.31 -14.80
C ALA A 253 46.47 -27.86 -15.29
N GLY A 254 45.23 -27.40 -15.47
CA GLY A 254 44.92 -26.09 -16.07
C GLY A 254 44.23 -25.09 -15.14
N LYS A 255 44.32 -23.81 -15.51
CA LYS A 255 43.73 -22.68 -14.76
C LYS A 255 42.20 -22.79 -14.68
N TRP A 256 41.56 -23.26 -15.75
CA TRP A 256 40.10 -23.39 -15.83
C TRP A 256 39.56 -24.52 -14.94
N GLU A 257 40.25 -25.65 -14.90
CA GLU A 257 39.90 -26.82 -14.10
C GLU A 257 40.02 -26.48 -12.61
N ARG A 258 41.15 -25.87 -12.22
CA ARG A 258 41.38 -25.40 -10.85
C ARG A 258 40.36 -24.35 -10.43
N ARG A 259 40.01 -23.42 -11.31
CA ARG A 259 38.97 -22.42 -11.08
C ARG A 259 37.63 -23.09 -10.76
N SER A 260 37.18 -24.02 -11.61
CA SER A 260 35.89 -24.71 -11.44
C SER A 260 35.83 -25.50 -10.13
N LEU A 261 36.92 -26.21 -9.79
CA LEU A 261 37.05 -26.96 -8.54
C LEU A 261 37.07 -26.05 -7.31
N SER A 262 37.81 -24.94 -7.36
CA SER A 262 37.87 -23.96 -6.26
C SER A 262 36.52 -23.31 -5.99
N ILE A 263 35.76 -22.94 -7.04
CA ILE A 263 34.42 -22.38 -6.88
C ILE A 263 33.49 -23.41 -6.22
N GLN A 264 33.50 -24.67 -6.68
CA GLN A 264 32.62 -25.70 -6.13
C GLN A 264 33.00 -26.07 -4.69
N LEU A 265 34.28 -26.09 -4.36
CA LEU A 265 34.74 -26.27 -2.99
C LEU A 265 34.29 -25.12 -2.09
N ALA A 266 34.35 -23.88 -2.57
CA ALA A 266 33.83 -22.73 -1.81
C ALA A 266 32.31 -22.83 -1.60
N LEU A 267 31.54 -23.23 -2.63
CA LEU A 267 30.10 -23.45 -2.52
C LEU A 267 29.76 -24.53 -1.48
N LEU A 268 30.55 -25.62 -1.43
CA LEU A 268 30.42 -26.66 -0.41
C LEU A 268 30.76 -26.16 1.00
N GLU A 269 31.78 -25.30 1.15
CA GLU A 269 32.14 -24.69 2.44
C GLU A 269 31.02 -23.80 3.00
N PHE A 270 30.28 -23.10 2.11
CA PHE A 270 29.11 -22.31 2.50
C PHE A 270 27.95 -23.17 3.03
N THR A 271 27.67 -24.32 2.43
CA THR A 271 26.58 -25.19 2.86
C THR A 271 26.90 -25.95 4.16
N GLN A 272 28.18 -26.18 4.44
CA GLN A 272 28.65 -26.98 5.60
C GLN A 272 28.94 -26.15 6.86
N GLY A 273 28.61 -24.85 6.88
CA GLY A 273 28.71 -24.01 8.08
C GLY A 273 30.08 -23.39 8.36
N ASP A 274 31.03 -23.44 7.42
CA ASP A 274 32.28 -22.66 7.47
C ASP A 274 32.31 -21.62 6.35
N PRO A 275 31.49 -20.55 6.45
CA PRO A 275 31.41 -19.52 5.41
C PRO A 275 32.72 -18.74 5.27
N ASN A 276 33.58 -18.72 6.30
CA ASN A 276 34.84 -18.00 6.25
C ASN A 276 35.84 -18.68 5.31
N ALA A 277 35.93 -20.01 5.37
CA ALA A 277 36.76 -20.78 4.43
C ALA A 277 36.31 -20.58 2.97
N GLY A 278 35.00 -20.58 2.73
CA GLY A 278 34.43 -20.31 1.40
C GLY A 278 34.73 -18.88 0.91
N ILE A 279 34.63 -17.87 1.78
CA ILE A 279 34.98 -16.48 1.45
C ILE A 279 36.47 -16.36 1.12
N GLU A 280 37.35 -16.90 1.97
CA GLU A 280 38.80 -16.88 1.77
C GLU A 280 39.18 -17.48 0.42
N ARG A 281 38.61 -18.65 0.08
CA ARG A 281 38.86 -19.32 -1.19
C ARG A 281 38.40 -18.51 -2.41
N LEU A 282 37.22 -17.90 -2.34
CA LEU A 282 36.74 -17.03 -3.43
C LEU A 282 37.57 -15.75 -3.53
N SER A 283 38.02 -15.19 -2.41
CA SER A 283 38.90 -14.02 -2.37
C SER A 283 40.26 -14.33 -2.99
N ASP A 284 40.89 -15.43 -2.62
CA ASP A 284 42.16 -15.88 -3.21
C ASP A 284 42.04 -16.04 -4.72
N LEU A 285 40.94 -16.65 -5.18
CA LEU A 285 40.68 -16.83 -6.61
C LEU A 285 40.49 -15.48 -7.33
N ALA A 286 39.78 -14.53 -6.70
CA ALA A 286 39.61 -13.19 -7.24
C ALA A 286 40.92 -12.40 -7.29
N GLU A 287 41.79 -12.54 -6.29
CA GLU A 287 43.09 -11.85 -6.24
C GLU A 287 44.09 -12.40 -7.25
N GLN A 288 44.09 -13.72 -7.48
CA GLN A 288 44.97 -14.38 -8.45
C GLN A 288 44.61 -14.06 -9.90
N ASP A 289 43.35 -13.74 -10.18
CA ASP A 289 42.88 -13.44 -11.54
C ASP A 289 41.98 -12.18 -11.59
N PRO A 290 42.50 -11.06 -12.11
CA PRO A 290 41.71 -9.85 -12.34
C PRO A 290 40.51 -10.05 -13.26
N GLN A 291 40.50 -11.08 -14.12
CA GLN A 291 39.39 -11.40 -15.02
C GLN A 291 38.37 -12.38 -14.40
N GLU A 292 38.55 -12.77 -13.13
CA GLU A 292 37.61 -13.64 -12.44
C GLU A 292 36.36 -12.87 -12.00
N ILE A 293 35.34 -12.88 -12.85
CA ILE A 293 34.04 -12.26 -12.59
C ILE A 293 33.20 -13.09 -11.63
N ARG A 294 33.15 -14.43 -11.80
CA ARG A 294 32.21 -15.29 -11.07
C ARG A 294 32.51 -15.34 -9.59
N ALA A 295 33.79 -15.42 -9.19
CA ALA A 295 34.16 -15.38 -7.78
C ALA A 295 33.77 -14.04 -7.12
N ARG A 296 34.01 -12.91 -7.79
CA ARG A 296 33.62 -11.58 -7.32
C ARG A 296 32.10 -11.41 -7.21
N SER A 297 31.33 -11.87 -8.20
CA SER A 297 29.87 -11.87 -8.16
C SER A 297 29.31 -12.75 -7.03
N LEU A 298 29.91 -13.92 -6.78
CA LEU A 298 29.54 -14.77 -5.65
C LEU A 298 29.85 -14.09 -4.31
N LEU A 299 31.06 -13.53 -4.15
CA LEU A 299 31.43 -12.74 -2.97
C LEU A 299 30.45 -11.58 -2.73
N LEU A 300 30.06 -10.84 -3.77
CA LEU A 300 29.10 -9.75 -3.69
C LEU A 300 27.66 -10.20 -3.41
N THR A 301 27.33 -11.45 -3.71
CA THR A 301 26.01 -12.02 -3.36
C THR A 301 25.97 -12.45 -1.90
N ILE A 302 27.12 -12.89 -1.36
CA ILE A 302 27.27 -13.30 0.04
C ILE A 302 27.44 -12.08 0.96
N LEU A 303 28.19 -11.07 0.53
CA LEU A 303 28.36 -9.82 1.25
C LEU A 303 27.01 -9.11 1.35
N HIS A 304 26.45 -9.07 2.55
CA HIS A 304 25.21 -8.35 2.78
C HIS A 304 25.46 -6.84 2.55
N ALA A 305 24.56 -6.18 1.81
CA ALA A 305 24.71 -4.79 1.37
C ALA A 305 24.85 -3.76 2.53
N GLN A 306 24.64 -4.17 3.78
CA GLN A 306 24.71 -3.31 4.98
C GLN A 306 25.91 -3.60 5.90
N THR A 307 26.55 -4.78 5.79
CA THR A 307 27.60 -5.19 6.74
C THR A 307 29.01 -4.76 6.33
N ASP A 308 29.30 -4.60 5.04
CA ASP A 308 30.65 -4.21 4.58
C ASP A 308 30.62 -3.48 3.23
N GLN A 309 30.02 -2.29 3.21
CA GLN A 309 29.84 -1.50 1.98
C GLN A 309 31.16 -1.12 1.31
N ALA A 310 32.23 -0.91 2.08
CA ALA A 310 33.54 -0.55 1.54
C ALA A 310 34.16 -1.72 0.76
N LYS A 311 34.11 -2.95 1.30
CA LYS A 311 34.58 -4.14 0.58
C LYS A 311 33.70 -4.46 -0.62
N ALA A 312 32.38 -4.33 -0.50
CA ALA A 312 31.46 -4.51 -1.61
C ALA A 312 31.74 -3.50 -2.74
N GLN A 313 31.93 -2.22 -2.41
CA GLN A 313 32.26 -1.19 -3.39
C GLN A 313 33.61 -1.45 -4.08
N LYS A 314 34.62 -1.93 -3.34
CA LYS A 314 35.91 -2.33 -3.91
C LYS A 314 35.75 -3.46 -4.93
N LEU A 315 35.01 -4.51 -4.58
CA LEU A 315 34.76 -5.64 -5.49
C LEU A 315 33.95 -5.21 -6.73
N ILE A 316 33.00 -4.28 -6.59
CA ILE A 316 32.25 -3.73 -7.73
C ILE A 316 33.16 -2.92 -8.66
N GLU A 317 34.09 -2.14 -8.12
CA GLU A 317 35.06 -1.39 -8.93
C GLU A 317 36.04 -2.33 -9.65
N GLU A 318 36.46 -3.43 -9.01
CA GLU A 318 37.23 -4.47 -9.66
C GLU A 318 36.45 -5.17 -10.77
N LEU A 319 35.18 -5.51 -10.53
CA LEU A 319 34.28 -6.05 -11.56
C LEU A 319 34.13 -5.08 -12.74
N ARG A 320 34.01 -3.78 -12.45
CA ARG A 320 33.91 -2.74 -13.49
C ARG A 320 35.17 -2.67 -14.35
N LYS A 321 36.36 -2.84 -13.75
CA LYS A 321 37.62 -2.90 -14.50
C LYS A 321 37.73 -4.16 -15.36
N ALA A 322 37.20 -5.28 -14.87
CA ALA A 322 37.25 -6.56 -15.56
C ALA A 322 36.22 -6.67 -16.70
N GLU A 323 34.96 -6.32 -16.45
CA GLU A 323 33.89 -6.35 -17.48
C GLU A 323 33.93 -5.15 -18.44
N GLY A 324 34.57 -4.05 -18.05
CA GLY A 324 34.53 -2.78 -18.78
C GLY A 324 33.25 -1.98 -18.55
N GLN A 325 33.11 -0.85 -19.26
CA GLN A 325 31.96 0.04 -19.08
C GLN A 325 30.64 -0.63 -19.50
N SER A 326 30.67 -1.59 -20.41
CA SER A 326 29.50 -2.32 -20.91
C SER A 326 29.12 -3.53 -20.03
N GLY A 327 29.84 -3.78 -18.94
CA GLY A 327 29.58 -4.85 -17.98
C GLY A 327 28.21 -4.80 -17.31
N LEU A 328 27.56 -5.96 -17.16
CA LEU A 328 26.22 -6.03 -16.59
C LEU A 328 26.25 -6.42 -15.10
N GLN A 329 27.23 -7.22 -14.68
CA GLN A 329 27.32 -7.69 -13.30
C GLN A 329 27.64 -6.53 -12.35
N TRP A 330 28.64 -5.69 -12.67
CA TRP A 330 28.97 -4.54 -11.81
C TRP A 330 27.80 -3.55 -11.70
N ARG A 331 27.04 -3.31 -12.80
CA ARG A 331 25.86 -2.44 -12.77
C ARG A 331 24.77 -2.99 -11.86
N MET A 332 24.47 -4.28 -11.99
CA MET A 332 23.48 -4.94 -11.16
C MET A 332 23.89 -4.91 -9.68
N HIS A 333 25.16 -5.22 -9.39
CA HIS A 333 25.66 -5.24 -8.01
C HIS A 333 25.77 -3.82 -7.42
N GLN A 334 26.13 -2.81 -8.21
CA GLN A 334 26.11 -1.40 -7.78
C GLN A 334 24.69 -0.94 -7.44
N ALA A 335 23.71 -1.24 -8.30
CA ALA A 335 22.31 -0.94 -8.03
C ALA A 335 21.81 -1.66 -6.77
N ARG A 336 22.14 -2.94 -6.59
CA ARG A 336 21.81 -3.71 -5.38
C ARG A 336 22.45 -3.12 -4.12
N LEU A 337 23.72 -2.72 -4.19
CA LEU A 337 24.43 -2.09 -3.08
C LEU A 337 23.78 -0.76 -2.68
N TRP A 338 23.46 0.10 -3.65
CA TRP A 338 22.75 1.35 -3.40
C TRP A 338 21.34 1.12 -2.87
N LEU A 339 20.59 0.14 -3.37
CA LEU A 339 19.26 -0.19 -2.83
C LEU A 339 19.28 -0.70 -1.38
N GLY A 340 20.40 -1.30 -0.98
CA GLY A 340 20.65 -1.74 0.39
C GLY A 340 21.21 -0.65 1.32
N SER A 341 21.68 0.48 0.78
CA SER A 341 22.27 1.56 1.57
C SER A 341 21.24 2.54 2.11
N GLU A 342 21.62 3.34 3.11
CA GLU A 342 20.75 4.38 3.68
C GLU A 342 20.49 5.53 2.69
N GLU A 343 21.40 5.74 1.74
CA GLU A 343 21.34 6.79 0.71
C GLU A 343 20.53 6.40 -0.54
N TRP A 344 19.87 5.24 -0.55
CA TRP A 344 19.16 4.73 -1.74
C TRP A 344 18.19 5.75 -2.37
N ARG A 345 17.56 6.62 -1.55
CA ARG A 345 16.66 7.67 -2.00
C ARG A 345 17.35 8.75 -2.83
N SER A 346 18.58 9.15 -2.47
CA SER A 346 19.35 10.14 -3.24
C SER A 346 19.89 9.55 -4.55
N LYS A 347 20.04 8.22 -4.61
CA LYS A 347 20.55 7.45 -5.75
C LYS A 347 19.45 6.86 -6.65
N GLN A 348 18.19 7.22 -6.43
CA GLN A 348 17.05 6.65 -7.15
C GLN A 348 17.24 6.66 -8.68
N GLN A 349 17.59 7.82 -9.26
CA GLN A 349 17.75 7.94 -10.71
C GLN A 349 18.93 7.12 -11.24
N ASP A 350 20.04 7.05 -10.47
CA ASP A 350 21.20 6.27 -10.85
C ASP A 350 20.89 4.77 -10.83
N ILE A 351 20.15 4.30 -9.83
CA ILE A 351 19.66 2.91 -9.74
C ILE A 351 18.79 2.56 -10.96
N VAL A 352 17.82 3.43 -11.29
CA VAL A 352 16.95 3.23 -12.47
C VAL A 352 17.77 3.14 -13.75
N ASN A 353 18.75 4.02 -13.94
CA ASN A 353 19.59 4.05 -15.14
C ASN A 353 20.43 2.76 -15.26
N LEU A 354 21.05 2.31 -14.16
CA LEU A 354 21.84 1.07 -14.15
C LEU A 354 20.98 -0.16 -14.44
N LEU A 355 19.83 -0.29 -13.79
CA LEU A 355 18.96 -1.45 -13.95
C LEU A 355 18.29 -1.48 -15.33
N ARG A 356 17.86 -0.33 -15.87
CA ARG A 356 17.33 -0.26 -17.25
C ARG A 356 18.38 -0.65 -18.28
N ALA A 357 19.64 -0.22 -18.11
CA ALA A 357 20.72 -0.64 -18.99
C ALA A 357 20.91 -2.17 -18.99
N CYS A 358 20.73 -2.83 -17.83
CA CYS A 358 20.72 -4.30 -17.75
C CYS A 358 19.50 -4.92 -18.46
N ILE A 359 18.30 -4.38 -18.23
CA ILE A 359 17.04 -4.86 -18.83
C ILE A 359 17.05 -4.73 -20.36
N ASP A 360 17.59 -3.65 -20.89
CA ASP A 360 17.65 -3.42 -22.34
C ASP A 360 18.73 -4.29 -23.00
N SER A 361 19.80 -4.64 -22.28
CA SER A 361 20.90 -5.47 -22.79
C SER A 361 20.61 -6.98 -22.69
N ASP A 362 19.89 -7.44 -21.66
CA ASP A 362 19.36 -8.81 -21.54
C ASP A 362 17.88 -8.77 -21.10
N PRO A 363 16.95 -8.63 -22.06
CA PRO A 363 15.52 -8.52 -21.79
C PRO A 363 14.85 -9.70 -21.08
N GLN A 364 15.49 -10.87 -21.10
CA GLN A 364 14.97 -12.08 -20.48
C GLN A 364 15.55 -12.30 -19.08
N TRP A 365 16.49 -11.47 -18.63
CA TRP A 365 17.05 -11.56 -17.28
C TRP A 365 16.06 -11.02 -16.24
N SER A 366 15.62 -11.88 -15.32
CA SER A 366 14.61 -11.55 -14.33
C SER A 366 15.11 -10.70 -13.16
N THR A 367 16.41 -10.76 -12.82
CA THR A 367 16.95 -10.09 -11.63
C THR A 367 16.88 -8.55 -11.68
N PRO A 368 17.26 -7.87 -12.79
CA PRO A 368 17.19 -6.40 -12.82
C PRO A 368 15.76 -5.84 -12.73
N PRO A 369 14.74 -6.39 -13.43
CA PRO A 369 13.34 -6.03 -13.20
C PRO A 369 12.89 -6.23 -11.75
N LEU A 370 13.29 -7.34 -11.10
CA LEU A 370 12.99 -7.59 -9.69
C LEU A 370 13.58 -6.50 -8.78
N LEU A 371 14.87 -6.14 -8.97
CA LEU A 371 15.49 -5.07 -8.17
C LEU A 371 14.88 -3.69 -8.43
N LEU A 372 14.45 -3.43 -9.68
CA LEU A 372 13.78 -2.18 -10.04
C LEU A 372 12.39 -2.11 -9.41
N ALA A 373 11.67 -3.23 -9.41
CA ALA A 373 10.41 -3.38 -8.71
C ALA A 373 10.59 -3.24 -7.18
N ASP A 374 11.62 -3.86 -6.58
CA ASP A 374 11.92 -3.71 -5.14
C ASP A 374 12.16 -2.24 -4.76
N MET A 375 12.79 -1.46 -5.64
CA MET A 375 12.93 -0.01 -5.47
C MET A 375 11.57 0.70 -5.46
N TYR A 376 10.71 0.42 -6.44
CA TYR A 376 9.37 1.01 -6.51
C TYR A 376 8.47 0.53 -5.36
N GLU A 377 8.62 -0.71 -4.89
CA GLU A 377 7.96 -1.21 -3.69
C GLU A 377 8.43 -0.45 -2.43
N LYS A 378 9.73 -0.17 -2.29
CA LYS A 378 10.26 0.70 -1.22
C LYS A 378 9.73 2.13 -1.29
N LEU A 379 9.39 2.61 -2.48
CA LEU A 379 8.70 3.90 -2.71
C LEU A 379 7.18 3.79 -2.54
N ASN A 380 6.65 2.59 -2.33
CA ASN A 380 5.23 2.28 -2.32
C ASN A 380 4.49 2.68 -3.61
N ASP A 381 5.20 2.74 -4.74
CA ASP A 381 4.64 3.01 -6.07
C ASP A 381 4.26 1.69 -6.75
N LEU A 382 3.16 1.10 -6.29
CA LEU A 382 2.69 -0.21 -6.76
C LEU A 382 2.31 -0.22 -8.26
N GLN A 383 2.01 0.94 -8.84
CA GLN A 383 1.70 1.06 -10.26
C GLN A 383 2.96 0.88 -11.12
N GLN A 384 4.08 1.47 -10.71
CA GLN A 384 5.36 1.25 -11.38
C GLN A 384 5.86 -0.17 -11.18
N VAL A 385 5.66 -0.77 -10.00
CA VAL A 385 5.98 -2.18 -9.74
C VAL A 385 5.26 -3.08 -10.75
N GLU A 386 3.94 -2.95 -10.87
CA GLU A 386 3.15 -3.73 -11.85
C GLU A 386 3.60 -3.47 -13.28
N THR A 387 3.88 -2.21 -13.63
CA THR A 387 4.36 -1.85 -14.97
C THR A 387 5.67 -2.55 -15.32
N VAL A 388 6.63 -2.54 -14.39
CA VAL A 388 7.93 -3.21 -14.56
C VAL A 388 7.73 -4.72 -14.72
N TYR A 389 6.89 -5.35 -13.89
CA TYR A 389 6.63 -6.78 -14.00
C TYR A 389 5.92 -7.17 -15.30
N ARG A 390 4.88 -6.43 -15.72
CA ARG A 390 4.19 -6.71 -16.99
C ARG A 390 5.11 -6.52 -18.19
N GLN A 391 5.95 -5.48 -18.18
CA GLN A 391 6.95 -5.27 -19.22
C GLN A 391 7.98 -6.41 -19.26
N ALA A 392 8.42 -6.89 -18.10
CA ALA A 392 9.35 -8.01 -18.03
C ALA A 392 8.70 -9.32 -18.52
N LEU A 393 7.46 -9.61 -18.13
CA LEU A 393 6.72 -10.79 -18.58
C LEU A 393 6.40 -10.76 -20.08
N ALA A 394 6.15 -9.57 -20.65
CA ALA A 394 5.98 -9.44 -22.10
C ALA A 394 7.25 -9.83 -22.89
N ARG A 395 8.43 -9.70 -22.27
CA ARG A 395 9.73 -10.08 -22.88
C ARG A 395 10.18 -11.49 -22.48
N ASN A 396 9.74 -11.97 -21.32
CA ASN A 396 10.01 -13.32 -20.80
C ASN A 396 8.76 -13.90 -20.08
N PRO A 397 7.82 -14.52 -20.83
CA PRO A 397 6.58 -15.06 -20.26
C PRO A 397 6.78 -16.24 -19.29
N SER A 398 7.94 -16.90 -19.32
CA SER A 398 8.27 -18.04 -18.46
C SER A 398 9.06 -17.65 -17.20
N ALA A 399 9.22 -16.35 -16.92
CA ALA A 399 9.87 -15.84 -15.71
C ALA A 399 9.02 -16.08 -14.45
N THR A 400 9.09 -17.30 -13.91
CA THR A 400 8.30 -17.78 -12.76
C THR A 400 8.39 -16.90 -11.52
N ASP A 401 9.59 -16.36 -11.24
CA ASP A 401 9.90 -15.45 -10.15
C ASP A 401 9.19 -14.10 -10.30
N ILE A 402 9.08 -13.57 -11.51
CA ILE A 402 8.33 -12.33 -11.79
C ILE A 402 6.83 -12.61 -11.75
N THR A 403 6.37 -13.74 -12.32
CA THR A 403 4.95 -14.13 -12.29
C THR A 403 4.45 -14.25 -10.86
N ASP A 404 5.17 -14.96 -9.97
CA ASP A 404 4.76 -15.12 -8.57
C ASP A 404 4.72 -13.77 -7.82
N ARG A 405 5.70 -12.88 -8.06
CA ARG A 405 5.74 -11.54 -7.46
C ARG A 405 4.58 -10.66 -7.93
N LEU A 406 4.28 -10.66 -9.23
CA LEU A 406 3.17 -9.89 -9.79
C LEU A 406 1.81 -10.41 -9.30
N VAL A 407 1.61 -11.74 -9.30
CA VAL A 407 0.40 -12.35 -8.76
C VAL A 407 0.23 -11.99 -7.29
N THR A 408 1.29 -12.12 -6.48
CA THR A 408 1.25 -11.74 -5.06
C THR A 408 0.93 -10.26 -4.86
N LEU A 409 1.47 -9.37 -5.70
CA LEU A 409 1.15 -7.94 -5.69
C LEU A 409 -0.34 -7.68 -6.00
N LEU A 410 -0.87 -8.31 -7.05
CA LEU A 410 -2.28 -8.18 -7.44
C LEU A 410 -3.22 -8.76 -6.38
N GLU A 411 -2.83 -9.86 -5.73
CA GLU A 411 -3.55 -10.43 -4.59
C GLU A 411 -3.62 -9.47 -3.41
N ARG A 412 -2.51 -8.81 -3.06
CA ARG A 412 -2.48 -7.79 -2.00
C ARG A 412 -3.41 -6.61 -2.33
N GLN A 413 -3.59 -6.30 -3.61
CA GLN A 413 -4.51 -5.26 -4.10
C GLN A 413 -5.96 -5.76 -4.28
N ARG A 414 -6.25 -7.02 -3.97
CA ARG A 414 -7.54 -7.69 -4.21
C ARG A 414 -8.00 -7.72 -5.69
N ARG A 415 -7.06 -7.61 -6.64
CA ARG A 415 -7.30 -7.66 -8.09
C ARG A 415 -7.17 -9.10 -8.60
N PHE A 416 -8.09 -9.97 -8.17
CA PHE A 416 -7.99 -11.41 -8.42
C PHE A 416 -8.23 -11.80 -9.89
N SER A 417 -9.08 -11.05 -10.61
CA SER A 417 -9.26 -11.23 -12.05
C SER A 417 -7.96 -11.04 -12.82
N ASP A 418 -7.21 -10.01 -12.46
CA ASP A 418 -5.97 -9.64 -13.14
C ASP A 418 -4.86 -10.62 -12.78
N ALA A 419 -4.87 -11.15 -11.55
CA ALA A 419 -3.98 -12.23 -11.14
C ALA A 419 -4.24 -13.52 -11.93
N GLU A 420 -5.52 -13.88 -12.14
CA GLU A 420 -5.89 -15.00 -13.00
C GLU A 420 -5.51 -14.77 -14.47
N GLU A 421 -5.70 -13.55 -14.97
CA GLU A 421 -5.26 -13.16 -16.31
C GLU A 421 -3.74 -13.34 -16.48
N VAL A 422 -2.93 -12.88 -15.52
CA VAL A 422 -1.47 -13.06 -15.55
C VAL A 422 -1.09 -14.54 -15.56
N LEU A 423 -1.78 -15.38 -14.78
CA LEU A 423 -1.55 -16.82 -14.76
C LEU A 423 -2.00 -17.52 -16.06
N GLN A 424 -3.02 -16.99 -16.74
CA GLN A 424 -3.51 -17.51 -18.03
C GLN A 424 -2.67 -17.04 -19.22
N GLN A 425 -2.13 -15.82 -19.16
CA GLN A 425 -1.31 -15.22 -20.22
C GLN A 425 0.16 -15.65 -20.15
N GLY A 426 0.66 -16.00 -18.96
CA GLY A 426 2.00 -16.56 -18.81
C GLY A 426 2.04 -18.02 -19.24
N GLU A 427 3.22 -18.48 -19.69
CA GLU A 427 3.60 -19.90 -19.60
C GLU A 427 3.86 -20.24 -18.12
N ALA A 428 2.87 -19.97 -17.27
CA ALA A 428 3.03 -19.91 -15.84
C ALA A 428 3.28 -21.31 -15.29
N ASP A 429 4.40 -21.46 -14.60
CA ASP A 429 4.78 -22.71 -13.97
C ASP A 429 3.64 -23.26 -13.10
N PRO A 430 3.27 -24.55 -13.27
CA PRO A 430 2.21 -25.18 -12.48
C PRO A 430 2.35 -25.00 -10.97
N ARG A 431 3.59 -24.85 -10.46
CA ARG A 431 3.88 -24.61 -9.04
C ARG A 431 3.36 -23.26 -8.55
N VAL A 432 3.50 -22.20 -9.36
CA VAL A 432 3.02 -20.84 -9.06
C VAL A 432 1.50 -20.81 -9.12
N THR A 433 0.92 -21.42 -10.16
CA THR A 433 -0.53 -21.56 -10.32
C THR A 433 -1.16 -22.32 -9.16
N SER A 434 -0.56 -23.45 -8.76
CA SER A 434 -1.00 -24.24 -7.61
C SER A 434 -0.89 -23.46 -6.30
N ALA A 435 0.20 -22.71 -6.07
CA ALA A 435 0.36 -21.89 -4.88
C ALA A 435 -0.69 -20.77 -4.80
N TYR A 436 -1.00 -20.13 -5.93
CA TYR A 436 -2.09 -19.15 -6.02
C TYR A 436 -3.45 -19.77 -5.69
N ARG A 437 -3.78 -20.96 -6.22
CA ARG A 437 -5.04 -21.65 -5.92
C ARG A 437 -5.20 -21.90 -4.43
N VAL A 438 -4.15 -22.39 -3.75
CA VAL A 438 -4.16 -22.56 -2.29
C VAL A 438 -4.46 -21.24 -1.60
N ARG A 439 -3.76 -20.15 -1.96
CA ARG A 439 -3.98 -18.82 -1.33
C ARG A 439 -5.39 -18.28 -1.58
N ARG A 440 -5.92 -18.43 -2.81
CA ARG A 440 -7.29 -18.06 -3.17
C ARG A 440 -8.31 -18.84 -2.34
N ASP A 441 -8.19 -20.17 -2.31
CA ASP A 441 -9.14 -21.03 -1.62
C ASP A 441 -9.14 -20.76 -0.10
N LEU A 442 -7.97 -20.49 0.49
CA LEU A 442 -7.86 -20.06 1.89
C LEU A 442 -8.54 -18.71 2.16
N ARG A 443 -8.46 -17.77 1.21
CA ARG A 443 -9.09 -16.45 1.31
C ARG A 443 -10.61 -16.53 1.17
N GLU A 444 -11.10 -17.38 0.29
CA GLU A 444 -12.54 -17.60 0.05
C GLU A 444 -13.20 -18.45 1.15
N GLY A 445 -12.40 -19.01 2.07
CA GLY A 445 -12.88 -19.91 3.12
C GLY A 445 -13.17 -21.33 2.62
N GLU A 446 -12.73 -21.65 1.40
CA GLU A 446 -12.84 -22.97 0.77
C GLU A 446 -11.71 -23.90 1.27
N PHE A 447 -11.58 -24.04 2.59
CA PHE A 447 -10.44 -24.70 3.21
C PHE A 447 -10.27 -26.18 2.79
N ALA A 448 -11.35 -26.87 2.44
CA ALA A 448 -11.30 -28.24 1.93
C ALA A 448 -10.55 -28.34 0.60
N ARG A 449 -10.80 -27.42 -0.35
CA ARG A 449 -10.10 -27.39 -1.64
C ARG A 449 -8.62 -27.05 -1.46
N ALA A 450 -8.32 -26.06 -0.61
CA ALA A 450 -6.94 -25.72 -0.24
C ALA A 450 -6.20 -26.92 0.37
N THR A 451 -6.88 -27.73 1.18
CA THR A 451 -6.30 -28.92 1.80
C THR A 451 -6.00 -30.02 0.77
N GLU A 452 -6.90 -30.27 -0.18
CA GLU A 452 -6.67 -31.25 -1.25
C GLU A 452 -5.54 -30.82 -2.19
N GLU A 453 -5.50 -29.54 -2.59
CA GLU A 453 -4.41 -29.01 -3.40
C GLU A 453 -3.05 -29.11 -2.67
N LEU A 454 -3.01 -28.81 -1.38
CA LEU A 454 -1.79 -28.95 -0.57
C LEU A 454 -1.34 -30.41 -0.41
N LYS A 455 -2.28 -31.37 -0.27
CA LYS A 455 -1.96 -32.81 -0.26
C LYS A 455 -1.35 -33.23 -1.59
N LEU A 456 -1.91 -32.76 -2.70
CA LEU A 456 -1.38 -33.04 -4.04
C LEU A 456 0.05 -32.49 -4.19
N ARG A 457 0.30 -31.26 -3.75
CA ARG A 457 1.65 -30.66 -3.73
C ARG A 457 2.63 -31.48 -2.91
N ALA A 458 2.23 -31.87 -1.69
CA ALA A 458 3.07 -32.68 -0.81
C ALA A 458 3.35 -34.08 -1.39
N ALA A 459 2.39 -34.69 -2.10
CA ALA A 459 2.55 -35.99 -2.76
C ALA A 459 3.43 -35.92 -4.02
N ASN A 460 3.41 -34.80 -4.74
CA ASN A 460 4.23 -34.58 -5.93
C ASN A 460 5.67 -34.13 -5.58
N ASN A 461 5.92 -33.68 -4.35
CA ASN A 461 7.24 -33.26 -3.89
C ASN A 461 7.47 -33.69 -2.43
N ASP A 462 8.22 -34.77 -2.27
CA ASP A 462 8.60 -35.33 -0.97
C ASP A 462 9.41 -34.37 -0.10
N ARG A 463 10.03 -33.34 -0.69
CA ARG A 463 10.82 -32.32 0.03
C ARG A 463 10.07 -31.01 0.28
N ASP A 464 8.76 -30.94 -0.01
CA ASP A 464 7.94 -29.74 0.25
C ASP A 464 7.50 -29.67 1.73
N ALA A 465 8.38 -29.13 2.58
CA ALA A 465 8.08 -28.92 4.00
C ALA A 465 6.99 -27.84 4.22
N ASP A 466 6.96 -26.79 3.40
CA ASP A 466 6.03 -25.66 3.58
C ASP A 466 4.58 -26.07 3.38
N SER A 467 4.30 -26.88 2.35
CA SER A 467 2.95 -27.43 2.14
C SER A 467 2.51 -28.30 3.32
N ARG A 468 3.42 -29.11 3.90
CA ARG A 468 3.15 -29.96 5.07
C ARG A 468 2.92 -29.15 6.35
N ILE A 469 3.69 -28.07 6.57
CA ILE A 469 3.49 -27.11 7.67
C ILE A 469 2.10 -26.47 7.58
N LEU A 470 1.70 -26.02 6.38
CA LEU A 470 0.40 -25.41 6.16
C LEU A 470 -0.75 -26.42 6.32
N LEU A 471 -0.58 -27.66 5.83
CA LEU A 471 -1.51 -28.76 6.06
C LEU A 471 -1.73 -29.03 7.55
N ALA A 472 -0.65 -29.14 8.34
CA ALA A 472 -0.75 -29.34 9.77
C ALA A 472 -1.66 -28.29 10.42
N ARG A 473 -1.44 -27.01 10.09
CA ARG A 473 -2.23 -25.89 10.61
C ARG A 473 -3.70 -25.96 10.17
N LEU A 474 -3.97 -26.23 8.90
CA LEU A 474 -5.33 -26.24 8.34
C LEU A 474 -6.15 -27.43 8.83
N VAL A 475 -5.55 -28.62 8.86
CA VAL A 475 -6.19 -29.85 9.37
C VAL A 475 -6.59 -29.67 10.82
N TYR A 476 -5.70 -29.13 11.66
CA TYR A 476 -6.04 -28.84 13.05
C TYR A 476 -7.18 -27.82 13.18
N TRP A 477 -7.16 -26.76 12.37
CA TRP A 477 -8.20 -25.73 12.41
C TRP A 477 -9.59 -26.27 12.00
N GLN A 478 -9.64 -27.15 10.99
CA GLN A 478 -10.88 -27.75 10.48
C GLN A 478 -11.44 -28.84 11.40
N THR A 479 -10.57 -29.74 11.86
CA THR A 479 -10.98 -30.99 12.53
C THR A 479 -10.85 -30.94 14.04
N ARG A 480 -10.01 -30.02 14.56
CA ARG A 480 -9.53 -30.01 15.95
C ARG A 480 -8.82 -31.30 16.37
N ASP A 481 -8.37 -32.10 15.40
CA ASP A 481 -7.60 -33.32 15.63
C ASP A 481 -6.10 -32.99 15.69
N ALA A 482 -5.57 -32.91 16.92
CA ALA A 482 -4.14 -32.69 17.15
C ALA A 482 -3.29 -33.87 16.65
N ALA A 483 -3.77 -35.11 16.74
CA ALA A 483 -2.98 -36.28 16.35
C ALA A 483 -2.75 -36.31 14.84
N GLN A 484 -3.79 -36.03 14.05
CA GLN A 484 -3.66 -35.96 12.60
C GLN A 484 -2.79 -34.77 12.16
N SER A 485 -2.94 -33.62 12.81
CA SER A 485 -2.11 -32.44 12.54
C SER A 485 -0.63 -32.67 12.86
N LEU A 486 -0.34 -33.27 14.02
CA LEU A 486 1.03 -33.56 14.45
C LEU A 486 1.72 -34.62 13.57
N LYS A 487 0.97 -35.45 12.83
CA LYS A 487 1.55 -36.31 11.79
C LYS A 487 2.19 -35.48 10.66
N TYR A 488 1.49 -34.47 10.15
CA TYR A 488 2.05 -33.57 9.14
C TYR A 488 3.20 -32.72 9.70
N VAL A 489 3.15 -32.36 10.98
CA VAL A 489 4.30 -31.74 11.66
C VAL A 489 5.51 -32.68 11.65
N ALA A 490 5.34 -33.96 11.98
CA ALA A 490 6.45 -34.93 11.97
C ALA A 490 7.01 -35.17 10.55
N GLU A 491 6.15 -35.21 9.53
CA GLU A 491 6.59 -35.29 8.13
C GLU A 491 7.40 -34.05 7.71
N ALA A 492 6.97 -32.85 8.11
CA ALA A 492 7.73 -31.63 7.86
C ALA A 492 9.02 -31.55 8.69
N GLU A 493 9.03 -32.10 9.92
CA GLU A 493 10.18 -32.15 10.83
C GLU A 493 11.27 -33.08 10.29
N ALA A 494 10.90 -34.16 9.60
CA ALA A 494 11.86 -35.03 8.91
C ALA A 494 12.60 -34.32 7.75
N ILE A 495 11.98 -33.29 7.15
CA ILE A 495 12.55 -32.53 6.03
C ILE A 495 13.31 -31.29 6.52
N ALA A 496 12.73 -30.55 7.48
CA ALA A 496 13.22 -29.27 7.95
C ALA A 496 13.14 -29.17 9.50
N PRO A 497 13.95 -29.95 10.24
CA PRO A 497 13.83 -30.10 11.69
C PRO A 497 14.06 -28.81 12.49
N TYR A 498 14.81 -27.85 11.94
CA TYR A 498 15.14 -26.57 12.59
C TYR A 498 14.42 -25.37 11.96
N SER A 499 13.28 -25.61 11.30
CA SER A 499 12.47 -24.55 10.72
C SER A 499 11.74 -23.73 11.79
N LEU A 500 11.91 -22.40 11.74
CA LEU A 500 11.21 -21.45 12.62
C LEU A 500 9.69 -21.56 12.46
N ALA A 501 9.22 -21.65 11.21
CA ALA A 501 7.79 -21.73 10.88
C ALA A 501 7.16 -23.03 11.40
N LEU A 502 7.86 -24.16 11.23
CA LEU A 502 7.42 -25.45 11.73
C LEU A 502 7.30 -25.44 13.27
N THR A 503 8.35 -24.96 13.95
CA THR A 503 8.40 -24.91 15.41
C THR A 503 7.26 -24.03 15.97
N GLY A 504 7.04 -22.86 15.36
CA GLY A 504 5.94 -21.97 15.73
C GLY A 504 4.56 -22.61 15.53
N VAL A 505 4.35 -23.34 14.43
CA VAL A 505 3.09 -24.07 14.17
C VAL A 505 2.90 -25.21 15.16
N LYS A 506 3.93 -26.02 15.43
CA LYS A 506 3.92 -27.11 16.41
C LYS A 506 3.55 -26.59 17.81
N ALA A 507 4.22 -25.53 18.28
CA ALA A 507 3.93 -24.91 19.57
C ALA A 507 2.50 -24.32 19.62
N ALA A 508 2.02 -23.71 18.53
CA ALA A 508 0.68 -23.15 18.46
C ALA A 508 -0.42 -24.24 18.49
N ILE A 509 -0.22 -25.37 17.81
CA ILE A 509 -1.14 -26.53 17.82
C ILE A 509 -1.18 -27.14 19.22
N LEU A 510 -0.01 -27.44 19.80
CA LEU A 510 0.09 -28.00 21.15
C LEU A 510 -0.57 -27.09 22.20
N ARG A 511 -0.36 -25.78 22.12
CA ARG A 511 -1.04 -24.82 23.00
C ARG A 511 -2.56 -24.84 22.81
N ALA A 512 -3.04 -24.88 21.58
CA ALA A 512 -4.48 -24.90 21.31
C ALA A 512 -5.15 -26.22 21.75
N ASP A 513 -4.36 -27.29 21.86
CA ASP A 513 -4.75 -28.61 22.37
C ASP A 513 -4.61 -28.73 23.90
N ASP A 514 -4.45 -27.60 24.61
CA ASP A 514 -4.27 -27.51 26.07
C ASP A 514 -3.00 -28.22 26.60
N ARG A 515 -1.99 -28.42 25.73
CA ARG A 515 -0.69 -29.02 26.04
C ARG A 515 0.40 -27.95 26.11
N ALA A 516 0.16 -26.93 26.93
CA ALA A 516 1.05 -25.76 27.07
C ALA A 516 2.48 -26.15 27.53
N ASP A 517 2.61 -27.13 28.43
CA ASP A 517 3.92 -27.60 28.90
C ASP A 517 4.78 -28.20 27.78
N GLU A 518 4.15 -28.97 26.88
CA GLU A 518 4.85 -29.55 25.72
C GLU A 518 5.21 -28.48 24.69
N ALA A 519 4.31 -27.50 24.47
CA ALA A 519 4.59 -26.36 23.61
C ALA A 519 5.79 -25.54 24.13
N GLN A 520 5.84 -25.29 25.44
CA GLN A 520 6.97 -24.59 26.05
C GLN A 520 8.25 -25.41 25.92
N LYS A 521 8.20 -26.73 26.16
CA LYS A 521 9.35 -27.64 25.99
C LYS A 521 9.90 -27.62 24.56
N VAL A 522 9.05 -27.67 23.54
CA VAL A 522 9.46 -27.57 22.13
C VAL A 522 10.22 -26.27 21.87
N LEU A 523 9.75 -25.15 22.43
CA LEU A 523 10.42 -23.85 22.29
C LEU A 523 11.73 -23.77 23.09
N ASP A 524 11.77 -24.36 24.28
CA ASP A 524 12.98 -24.44 25.11
C ASP A 524 14.07 -25.26 24.42
N ASP A 525 13.72 -26.42 23.85
CA ASP A 525 14.62 -27.27 23.07
C ASP A 525 15.13 -26.53 21.83
N TYR A 526 14.25 -25.82 21.11
CA TYR A 526 14.60 -25.04 19.93
C TYR A 526 15.60 -23.92 20.26
N VAL A 527 15.37 -23.18 21.36
CA VAL A 527 16.31 -22.17 21.85
C VAL A 527 17.64 -22.80 22.28
N GLN A 528 17.61 -23.95 22.95
CA GLN A 528 18.83 -24.63 23.38
C GLN A 528 19.69 -25.14 22.22
N GLN A 529 19.06 -25.57 21.13
CA GLN A 529 19.75 -26.05 19.93
C GLN A 529 20.34 -24.91 19.11
N ARG A 530 19.55 -23.87 18.82
CA ARG A 530 19.98 -22.80 17.90
C ARG A 530 20.73 -21.66 18.58
N LYS A 531 20.30 -21.26 19.78
CA LYS A 531 20.85 -20.13 20.56
C LYS A 531 21.02 -18.83 19.75
N ASP A 532 20.19 -18.62 18.74
CA ASP A 532 20.22 -17.47 17.85
C ASP A 532 19.04 -16.52 18.09
N PHE A 533 19.05 -15.39 17.40
CA PHE A 533 18.08 -14.31 17.60
C PHE A 533 16.63 -14.77 17.37
N ASP A 534 16.38 -15.49 16.28
CA ASP A 534 15.03 -15.92 15.89
C ASP A 534 14.42 -16.90 16.90
N ALA A 535 15.23 -17.81 17.45
CA ALA A 535 14.77 -18.74 18.47
C ALA A 535 14.34 -18.02 19.76
N TYR A 536 15.16 -17.08 20.27
CA TYR A 536 14.78 -16.28 21.44
C TYR A 536 13.57 -15.40 21.15
N GLN A 537 13.44 -14.83 19.95
CA GLN A 537 12.30 -13.98 19.58
C GLN A 537 11.00 -14.78 19.57
N LEU A 538 11.00 -15.99 18.97
CA LEU A 538 9.81 -16.85 18.92
C LEU A 538 9.35 -17.23 20.33
N ARG A 539 10.27 -17.65 21.20
CA ARG A 539 9.93 -18.02 22.58
C ARG A 539 9.49 -16.81 23.40
N ALA A 540 10.16 -15.66 23.28
CA ALA A 540 9.75 -14.42 23.94
C ALA A 540 8.31 -14.03 23.61
N ALA A 541 7.95 -14.06 22.32
CA ALA A 541 6.61 -13.74 21.86
C ALA A 541 5.55 -14.74 22.36
N TYR A 542 5.89 -16.04 22.41
CA TYR A 542 5.02 -17.07 22.99
C TYR A 542 4.80 -16.81 24.49
N LEU A 543 5.88 -16.67 25.27
CA LEU A 543 5.83 -16.45 26.72
C LEU A 543 5.09 -15.16 27.09
N ALA A 544 5.29 -14.07 26.34
CA ALA A 544 4.58 -12.81 26.55
C ALA A 544 3.07 -12.99 26.38
N ARG A 545 2.65 -13.81 25.42
CA ARG A 545 1.24 -14.10 25.15
C ARG A 545 0.60 -15.00 26.22
N GLU A 546 1.36 -15.94 26.78
CA GLU A 546 0.92 -16.79 27.90
C GLU A 546 0.90 -16.04 29.25
N GLY A 547 1.37 -14.79 29.29
CA GLY A 547 1.43 -13.99 30.51
C GLY A 547 2.65 -14.27 31.39
N GLU A 548 3.58 -15.13 30.94
CA GLU A 548 4.86 -15.49 31.57
C GLU A 548 5.88 -14.33 31.46
N SER A 549 5.51 -13.19 32.04
CA SER A 549 6.14 -11.89 31.81
C SER A 549 7.62 -11.85 32.18
N GLU A 550 8.03 -12.53 33.25
CA GLU A 550 9.43 -12.55 33.68
C GLU A 550 10.32 -13.35 32.73
N LYS A 551 9.82 -14.50 32.23
CA LYS A 551 10.57 -15.33 31.27
C LYS A 551 10.65 -14.63 29.92
N ALA A 552 9.56 -14.01 29.47
CA ALA A 552 9.53 -13.22 28.24
C ALA A 552 10.52 -12.04 28.31
N GLU A 553 10.54 -11.31 29.43
CA GLU A 553 11.48 -10.20 29.63
C GLU A 553 12.94 -10.66 29.58
N ARG A 554 13.27 -11.83 30.14
CA ARG A 554 14.62 -12.41 30.05
C ARG A 554 15.03 -12.67 28.60
N ASP A 555 14.13 -13.23 27.79
CA ASP A 555 14.41 -13.48 26.37
C ASP A 555 14.51 -12.18 25.58
N TYR A 556 13.61 -11.21 25.79
CA TYR A 556 13.72 -9.89 25.15
C TYR A 556 15.01 -9.14 25.53
N LYS A 557 15.46 -9.24 26.80
CA LYS A 557 16.79 -8.77 27.21
C LYS A 557 17.91 -9.55 26.55
N LYS A 558 17.75 -10.85 26.31
CA LYS A 558 18.75 -11.64 25.61
C LYS A 558 18.92 -11.19 24.16
N LEU A 559 17.84 -10.81 23.48
CA LEU A 559 17.85 -10.28 22.12
C LEU A 559 18.71 -9.02 21.96
N THR A 560 18.88 -8.20 23.00
CA THR A 560 19.77 -7.01 22.94
C THR A 560 21.26 -7.37 22.92
N THR A 561 21.61 -8.65 23.15
CA THR A 561 23.00 -9.14 23.25
C THR A 561 23.35 -10.21 22.20
N VAL A 562 22.36 -10.79 21.51
CA VAL A 562 22.54 -11.92 20.60
C VAL A 562 22.46 -11.45 19.15
N GLY A 563 23.36 -11.96 18.30
CA GLY A 563 23.43 -11.63 16.89
C GLY A 563 24.33 -10.41 16.57
N ASP A 564 24.22 -9.96 15.33
CA ASP A 564 24.93 -8.77 14.85
C ASP A 564 24.34 -7.48 15.45
N ALA A 565 24.92 -6.33 15.09
CA ALA A 565 24.46 -5.04 15.60
C ALA A 565 22.97 -4.76 15.25
N ARG A 566 22.50 -5.23 14.09
CA ARG A 566 21.12 -5.02 13.62
C ARG A 566 20.13 -5.81 14.47
N ASN A 567 20.45 -7.07 14.75
CA ASN A 567 19.67 -7.91 15.65
C ASN A 567 19.61 -7.28 17.04
N ARG A 568 20.74 -6.75 17.56
CA ARG A 568 20.75 -6.08 18.87
C ARG A 568 19.89 -4.83 18.91
N VAL A 569 19.95 -3.98 17.88
CA VAL A 569 19.07 -2.80 17.73
C VAL A 569 17.59 -3.23 17.69
N LEU A 570 17.26 -4.25 16.90
CA LEU A 570 15.90 -4.80 16.85
C LEU A 570 15.48 -5.37 18.21
N GLY A 571 16.38 -6.03 18.93
CA GLY A 571 16.18 -6.53 20.28
C GLY A 571 15.81 -5.41 21.25
N TYR A 572 16.51 -4.27 21.21
CA TYR A 572 16.16 -3.09 22.03
C TYR A 572 14.78 -2.54 21.67
N LEU A 573 14.43 -2.47 20.39
CA LEU A 573 13.10 -2.04 19.94
C LEU A 573 12.00 -3.00 20.42
N LEU A 574 12.22 -4.31 20.31
CA LEU A 574 11.28 -5.34 20.75
C LEU A 574 11.09 -5.31 22.28
N LEU A 575 12.17 -5.19 23.04
CA LEU A 575 12.12 -5.05 24.50
C LEU A 575 11.39 -3.77 24.93
N SER A 576 11.69 -2.65 24.26
CA SER A 576 10.98 -1.38 24.49
C SER A 576 9.49 -1.50 24.17
N ASN A 577 9.11 -2.16 23.09
CA ASN A 577 7.71 -2.38 22.72
C ASN A 577 7.01 -3.28 23.74
N PHE A 578 7.68 -4.35 24.21
CA PHE A 578 7.17 -5.22 25.27
C PHE A 578 6.84 -4.43 26.55
N TYR A 579 7.71 -3.51 26.99
CA TYR A 579 7.40 -2.63 28.13
C TYR A 579 6.26 -1.65 27.84
N ALA A 580 6.21 -1.08 26.63
CA ALA A 580 5.16 -0.15 26.24
C ALA A 580 3.77 -0.82 26.19
N GLU A 581 3.68 -2.07 25.73
CA GLU A 581 2.43 -2.87 25.71
C GLU A 581 1.93 -3.22 27.11
N ARG A 582 2.85 -3.41 28.07
CA ARG A 582 2.52 -3.59 29.50
C ARG A 582 2.16 -2.28 30.21
N ASN A 583 2.02 -1.19 29.46
CA ASN A 583 1.73 0.14 29.98
C ASN A 583 2.81 0.64 30.98
N ASP A 584 4.08 0.23 30.78
CA ASP A 584 5.24 0.76 31.49
C ASP A 584 6.11 1.62 30.54
N PRO A 585 5.67 2.87 30.24
CA PRO A 585 6.41 3.75 29.34
C PRO A 585 7.75 4.21 29.91
N ASN A 586 7.97 4.10 31.22
CA ASN A 586 9.22 4.53 31.84
C ASN A 586 10.35 3.56 31.52
N GLN A 587 10.11 2.25 31.66
CA GLN A 587 11.08 1.23 31.29
C GLN A 587 11.33 1.20 29.78
N ALA A 588 10.28 1.40 28.97
CA ALA A 588 10.42 1.51 27.52
C ALA A 588 11.35 2.66 27.11
N VAL A 589 11.15 3.85 27.67
CA VAL A 589 12.02 5.03 27.42
C VAL A 589 13.44 4.80 27.94
N ALA A 590 13.60 4.19 29.12
CA ALA A 590 14.92 3.88 29.68
C ALA A 590 15.71 2.92 28.77
N THR A 591 15.05 1.86 28.28
CA THR A 591 15.63 0.87 27.37
C THR A 591 16.15 1.52 26.08
N LEU A 592 15.37 2.43 25.48
CA LEU A 592 15.81 3.10 24.26
C LEU A 592 16.91 4.14 24.52
N LYS A 593 16.93 4.79 25.68
CA LYS A 593 18.04 5.67 26.07
C LYS A 593 19.35 4.89 26.21
N GLU A 594 19.32 3.78 26.95
CA GLU A 594 20.46 2.87 27.08
C GLU A 594 20.95 2.39 25.70
N SER A 595 20.03 2.03 24.80
CA SER A 595 20.39 1.60 23.46
C SER A 595 21.07 2.69 22.62
N LEU A 596 20.74 3.97 22.86
CA LEU A 596 21.35 5.11 22.17
C LEU A 596 22.73 5.48 22.73
N ASP A 597 23.08 5.04 23.95
CA ASP A 597 24.45 5.12 24.44
C ASP A 597 25.37 4.16 23.67
N ALA A 598 24.86 2.98 23.32
CA ALA A 598 25.58 1.96 22.54
C ALA A 598 25.54 2.23 21.02
N TYR A 599 24.44 2.79 20.51
CA TYR A 599 24.21 3.06 19.08
C TYR A 599 23.73 4.51 18.85
N PRO A 600 24.58 5.52 19.08
CA PRO A 600 24.17 6.93 19.12
C PRO A 600 23.63 7.48 17.81
N GLU A 601 23.99 6.86 16.69
CA GLU A 601 23.63 7.32 15.35
C GLU A 601 22.43 6.58 14.75
N ASP A 602 21.92 5.53 15.41
CA ASP A 602 20.82 4.73 14.87
C ASP A 602 19.50 5.52 14.86
N LEU A 603 18.92 5.65 13.66
CA LEU A 603 17.73 6.45 13.45
C LEU A 603 16.45 5.75 13.96
N ASN A 604 16.40 4.42 13.98
CA ASN A 604 15.21 3.67 14.43
C ASN A 604 15.04 3.77 15.94
N LEU A 605 16.14 3.69 16.69
CA LEU A 605 16.14 3.91 18.14
C LEU A 605 15.74 5.35 18.48
N LYS A 606 16.27 6.35 17.75
CA LYS A 606 15.85 7.76 17.87
C LYS A 606 14.36 7.94 17.59
N ARG A 607 13.83 7.33 16.52
CA ARG A 607 12.38 7.35 16.19
C ARG A 607 11.55 6.68 17.28
N GLY A 608 11.95 5.50 17.75
CA GLY A 608 11.27 4.79 18.82
C GLY A 608 11.19 5.62 20.10
N LEU A 609 12.32 6.23 20.50
CA LEU A 609 12.40 7.09 21.68
C LEU A 609 11.50 8.32 21.50
N MET A 610 11.61 9.01 20.37
CA MET A 610 10.78 10.16 20.04
C MET A 610 9.28 9.83 20.14
N ARG A 611 8.82 8.70 19.56
CA ARG A 611 7.41 8.28 19.63
C ARG A 611 6.95 8.06 21.08
N LEU A 612 7.78 7.40 21.89
CA LEU A 612 7.45 7.14 23.31
C LEU A 612 7.44 8.42 24.14
N LEU A 613 8.36 9.35 23.89
CA LEU A 613 8.40 10.64 24.55
C LEU A 613 7.17 11.50 24.20
N PHE A 614 6.76 11.53 22.92
CA PHE A 614 5.50 12.18 22.52
C PHE A 614 4.29 11.50 23.17
N ARG A 615 4.26 10.17 23.29
CA ARG A 615 3.17 9.44 23.96
C ARG A 615 3.09 9.74 25.46
N ARG A 616 4.23 9.92 26.14
CA ARG A 616 4.28 10.22 27.59
C ARG A 616 3.84 11.66 27.91
N ALA A 617 4.01 12.58 26.95
CA ALA A 617 3.44 13.93 26.91
C ALA A 617 3.54 14.77 28.20
N ARG A 618 4.70 14.78 28.88
CA ARG A 618 4.95 15.62 30.08
C ARG A 618 6.19 16.51 29.91
N GLY A 619 6.02 17.83 30.10
CA GLY A 619 7.11 18.80 30.30
C GLY A 619 8.37 18.58 29.46
N GLU A 620 9.49 18.25 30.11
CA GLU A 620 10.80 18.02 29.48
C GLU A 620 10.82 16.95 28.38
N ASP A 621 9.96 15.93 28.45
CA ASP A 621 9.94 14.87 27.43
C ASP A 621 9.49 15.39 26.08
N ARG A 622 8.55 16.35 26.09
CA ARG A 622 8.08 16.99 24.87
C ARG A 622 9.22 17.78 24.23
N ASN A 623 9.98 18.54 25.02
CA ASN A 623 11.13 19.30 24.51
C ASN A 623 12.20 18.38 23.92
N LYS A 624 12.53 17.28 24.61
CA LYS A 624 13.48 16.26 24.12
C LYS A 624 12.96 15.56 22.86
N ALA A 625 11.67 15.26 22.75
CA ALA A 625 11.07 14.69 21.55
C ALA A 625 11.16 15.65 20.35
N VAL A 626 10.91 16.95 20.57
CA VAL A 626 11.04 18.00 19.54
C VAL A 626 12.49 18.21 19.11
N GLU A 627 13.44 18.12 20.05
CA GLU A 627 14.88 18.17 19.74
C GLU A 627 15.28 16.99 18.85
N ILE A 628 14.89 15.76 19.21
CA ILE A 628 15.14 14.56 18.42
C ILE A 628 14.48 14.68 17.04
N LEU A 629 13.22 15.13 16.97
CA LEU A 629 12.51 15.37 15.71
C LEU A 629 13.29 16.34 14.81
N THR A 630 13.75 17.47 15.36
CA THR A 630 14.48 18.50 14.60
C THR A 630 15.82 17.97 14.09
N ALA A 631 16.55 17.21 14.92
CA ALA A 631 17.78 16.54 14.49
C ALA A 631 17.52 15.53 13.36
N LEU A 632 16.45 14.74 13.45
CA LEU A 632 16.06 13.78 12.41
C LEU A 632 15.63 14.48 11.11
N GLU A 633 14.91 15.60 11.18
CA GLU A 633 14.49 16.40 10.01
C GLU A 633 15.69 16.92 9.21
N THR A 634 16.80 17.29 9.85
CA THR A 634 18.00 17.74 9.12
C THR A 634 18.63 16.63 8.28
N ARG A 635 18.58 15.38 8.75
CA ARG A 635 19.11 14.22 8.03
C ARG A 635 18.12 13.65 7.02
N LEU A 636 16.83 13.71 7.35
CA LEU A 636 15.72 13.13 6.58
C LEU A 636 14.64 14.18 6.29
N PRO A 637 14.92 15.23 5.48
CA PRO A 637 14.03 16.38 5.32
C PRO A 637 12.71 16.06 4.60
N GLN A 638 12.61 14.90 3.96
CA GLN A 638 11.42 14.44 3.21
C GLN A 638 10.84 13.15 3.82
N ASP A 639 11.10 12.86 5.10
CA ASP A 639 10.47 11.71 5.78
C ASP A 639 9.01 12.03 6.17
N PRO A 640 8.02 11.29 5.62
CA PRO A 640 6.60 11.60 5.83
C PRO A 640 6.17 11.54 7.30
N GLU A 641 6.76 10.66 8.12
CA GLU A 641 6.40 10.54 9.53
C GLU A 641 6.85 11.77 10.31
N LEU A 642 8.09 12.21 10.10
CA LEU A 642 8.65 13.39 10.78
C LEU A 642 7.85 14.64 10.42
N MET A 643 7.59 14.81 9.12
CA MET A 643 6.75 15.90 8.61
C MET A 643 5.35 15.87 9.23
N ARG A 644 4.71 14.70 9.30
CA ARG A 644 3.39 14.56 9.93
C ARG A 644 3.42 14.93 11.42
N LEU A 645 4.42 14.48 12.17
CA LEU A 645 4.59 14.83 13.59
C LEU A 645 4.80 16.33 13.77
N ARG A 646 5.58 16.98 12.89
CA ARG A 646 5.74 18.44 12.87
C ARG A 646 4.42 19.15 12.62
N ALA A 647 3.61 18.65 11.68
CA ALA A 647 2.28 19.20 11.44
C ALA A 647 1.38 19.06 12.68
N VAL A 648 1.39 17.92 13.37
CA VAL A 648 0.64 17.73 14.63
C VAL A 648 1.08 18.74 15.69
N LEU A 649 2.38 18.96 15.88
CA LEU A 649 2.89 19.96 16.84
C LEU A 649 2.42 21.38 16.54
N LEU A 650 2.38 21.76 15.25
CA LEU A 650 1.86 23.07 14.83
C LEU A 650 0.36 23.24 15.13
N LEU A 651 -0.39 22.14 15.19
CA LEU A 651 -1.83 22.15 15.47
C LEU A 651 -2.17 22.15 16.97
N GLU A 652 -1.20 21.92 17.86
CA GLU A 652 -1.44 21.97 19.31
C GLU A 652 -1.66 23.41 19.81
N GLU A 653 -1.03 24.40 19.17
CA GLU A 653 -1.25 25.83 19.41
C GLU A 653 -1.75 26.49 18.11
N PRO A 654 -3.05 26.33 17.80
CA PRO A 654 -3.58 26.69 16.48
C PRO A 654 -3.67 28.21 16.32
N THR A 655 -2.81 28.75 15.46
CA THR A 655 -2.88 30.10 14.89
C THR A 655 -3.19 29.97 13.39
N ILE A 656 -3.66 31.04 12.76
CA ILE A 656 -3.90 31.03 11.30
C ILE A 656 -2.63 30.62 10.54
N GLU A 657 -1.47 31.09 10.99
CA GLU A 657 -0.18 30.75 10.37
C GLU A 657 0.24 29.30 10.63
N SER A 658 0.12 28.81 11.87
CA SER A 658 0.53 27.43 12.20
C SER A 658 -0.37 26.39 11.53
N VAL A 659 -1.67 26.65 11.43
CA VAL A 659 -2.61 25.79 10.69
C VAL A 659 -2.29 25.81 9.19
N GLY A 660 -1.95 26.97 8.61
CA GLY A 660 -1.53 27.07 7.21
C GLY A 660 -0.26 26.27 6.92
N LYS A 661 0.76 26.38 7.78
CA LYS A 661 2.00 25.59 7.71
C LYS A 661 1.73 24.10 7.85
N ALA A 662 0.92 23.69 8.84
CA ALA A 662 0.55 22.30 9.05
C ALA A 662 -0.17 21.71 7.83
N ARG A 663 -1.10 22.45 7.22
CA ARG A 663 -1.81 22.04 5.99
C ARG A 663 -0.83 21.81 4.84
N ALA A 664 0.09 22.73 4.59
CA ALA A 664 1.10 22.61 3.52
C ALA A 664 2.04 21.41 3.73
N ILE A 665 2.44 21.15 4.97
CA ILE A 665 3.24 19.98 5.33
C ILE A 665 2.44 18.70 5.07
N LEU A 666 1.20 18.61 5.55
CA LEU A 666 0.34 17.45 5.34
C LEU A 666 0.05 17.18 3.86
N GLU A 667 -0.14 18.22 3.04
CA GLU A 667 -0.29 18.08 1.59
C GLU A 667 0.95 17.49 0.90
N THR A 668 2.13 17.77 1.46
CA THR A 668 3.39 17.20 0.97
C THR A 668 3.53 15.76 1.45
N VAL A 669 3.20 15.46 2.72
CA VAL A 669 3.16 14.11 3.28
C VAL A 669 2.29 13.18 2.46
N VAL A 670 1.05 13.58 2.13
CA VAL A 670 0.13 12.73 1.36
C VAL A 670 0.51 12.59 -0.13
N LYS A 671 1.41 13.43 -0.64
CA LYS A 671 2.01 13.25 -1.98
C LYS A 671 3.16 12.25 -1.94
N LEU A 672 3.98 12.29 -0.88
CA LEU A 672 5.10 11.37 -0.67
C LEU A 672 4.63 9.97 -0.25
N GLU A 673 3.60 9.92 0.59
CA GLU A 673 3.00 8.69 1.12
C GLU A 673 1.46 8.74 0.98
N PRO A 674 0.92 8.39 -0.21
CA PRO A 674 -0.53 8.41 -0.46
C PRO A 674 -1.33 7.48 0.46
N THR A 675 -0.69 6.49 1.06
CA THR A 675 -1.29 5.52 2.01
C THR A 675 -1.32 6.00 3.46
N ALA A 676 -0.79 7.17 3.77
CA ALA A 676 -0.76 7.71 5.13
C ALA A 676 -2.16 8.19 5.56
N VAL A 677 -3.00 7.24 6.02
CA VAL A 677 -4.39 7.48 6.45
C VAL A 677 -4.47 8.62 7.48
N ASP A 678 -3.60 8.60 8.49
CA ASP A 678 -3.57 9.63 9.55
C ASP A 678 -3.35 11.04 8.98
N ALA A 679 -2.46 11.18 7.99
CA ALA A 679 -2.18 12.48 7.37
C ALA A 679 -3.37 12.98 6.53
N HIS A 680 -4.02 12.08 5.79
CA HIS A 680 -5.26 12.41 5.07
C HIS A 680 -6.39 12.79 6.03
N LEU A 681 -6.58 12.05 7.12
CA LEU A 681 -7.61 12.36 8.13
C LEU A 681 -7.38 13.71 8.80
N LEU A 682 -6.13 14.05 9.13
CA LEU A 682 -5.78 15.37 9.64
C LEU A 682 -6.09 16.46 8.61
N LEU A 683 -5.71 16.26 7.34
CA LEU A 683 -5.96 17.23 6.27
C LEU A 683 -7.47 17.45 6.01
N ILE A 684 -8.25 16.36 5.97
CA ILE A 684 -9.71 16.41 5.84
C ILE A 684 -10.32 17.10 7.07
N GLY A 685 -9.84 16.77 8.26
CA GLY A 685 -10.27 17.39 9.52
C GLY A 685 -10.05 18.91 9.54
N LEU A 686 -8.87 19.37 9.09
CA LEU A 686 -8.57 20.80 8.96
C LEU A 686 -9.50 21.50 7.96
N ALA A 687 -9.81 20.86 6.83
CA ALA A 687 -10.76 21.39 5.86
C ALA A 687 -12.18 21.44 6.45
N MET A 688 -12.61 20.40 7.18
CA MET A 688 -13.91 20.37 7.86
C MET A 688 -14.05 21.46 8.93
N GLN A 689 -13.01 21.69 9.74
CA GLN A 689 -12.99 22.74 10.76
C GLN A 689 -13.02 24.16 10.14
N ALA A 690 -12.43 24.33 8.97
CA ALA A 690 -12.49 25.57 8.20
C ALA A 690 -13.80 25.73 7.39
N SER A 691 -14.77 24.82 7.56
CA SER A 691 -16.01 24.74 6.76
C SER A 691 -15.76 24.66 5.24
N GLU A 692 -14.59 24.17 4.82
CA GLU A 692 -14.21 23.93 3.43
C GLU A 692 -14.70 22.54 2.98
N HIS A 693 -16.02 22.30 3.05
CA HIS A 693 -16.59 20.97 2.85
C HIS A 693 -16.29 20.38 1.47
N GLN A 694 -16.18 21.24 0.45
CA GLN A 694 -15.78 20.84 -0.90
C GLN A 694 -14.34 20.33 -0.95
N ALA A 695 -13.40 21.04 -0.32
CA ALA A 695 -12.01 20.59 -0.23
C ALA A 695 -11.90 19.33 0.62
N ALA A 696 -12.64 19.24 1.73
CA ALA A 696 -12.71 18.05 2.57
C ALA A 696 -13.20 16.83 1.78
N ARG A 697 -14.21 16.98 0.92
CA ARG A 697 -14.68 15.94 0.01
C ARG A 697 -13.59 15.52 -0.96
N ASP A 698 -12.94 16.48 -1.62
CA ASP A 698 -11.95 16.21 -2.66
C ASP A 698 -10.70 15.53 -2.08
N TYR A 699 -10.25 15.96 -0.88
CA TYR A 699 -9.22 15.26 -0.13
C TYR A 699 -9.63 13.84 0.25
N ALA A 700 -10.86 13.62 0.70
CA ALA A 700 -11.35 12.29 1.06
C ALA A 700 -11.47 11.35 -0.16
N ILE A 701 -11.89 11.86 -1.32
CA ILE A 701 -11.90 11.11 -2.58
C ILE A 701 -10.49 10.70 -2.96
N ARG A 702 -9.54 11.63 -2.94
CA ARG A 702 -8.13 11.34 -3.22
C ARG A 702 -7.56 10.31 -2.26
N ALA A 703 -7.84 10.45 -0.96
CA ALA A 703 -7.38 9.52 0.07
C ALA A 703 -7.89 8.09 -0.17
N LEU A 704 -9.18 7.93 -0.51
CA LEU A 704 -9.78 6.63 -0.81
C LEU A 704 -9.25 6.00 -2.10
N GLY A 705 -8.76 6.80 -3.05
CA GLY A 705 -8.10 6.30 -4.26
C GLY A 705 -6.84 5.48 -3.95
N SER A 706 -6.12 5.82 -2.89
CA SER A 706 -4.91 5.09 -2.44
C SER A 706 -5.14 4.22 -1.21
N ASN A 707 -6.28 4.35 -0.53
CA ASN A 707 -6.64 3.64 0.71
C ASN A 707 -8.06 3.06 0.59
N LEU A 708 -8.23 2.12 -0.36
CA LEU A 708 -9.52 1.52 -0.66
C LEU A 708 -10.16 0.92 0.60
N ASN A 709 -11.44 1.23 0.81
CA ASN A 709 -12.28 0.72 1.91
C ASN A 709 -11.79 1.01 3.34
N ASN A 710 -10.88 1.97 3.53
CA ASN A 710 -10.54 2.40 4.88
C ASN A 710 -11.76 3.05 5.56
N ARG A 711 -12.21 2.48 6.69
CA ARG A 711 -13.44 2.89 7.40
C ARG A 711 -13.41 4.34 7.85
N ASP A 712 -12.27 4.81 8.36
CA ASP A 712 -12.11 6.17 8.86
C ASP A 712 -12.17 7.20 7.72
N LEU A 713 -11.59 6.87 6.56
CA LEU A 713 -11.67 7.71 5.36
C LEU A 713 -13.06 7.69 4.71
N LEU A 714 -13.75 6.54 4.72
CA LEU A 714 -15.15 6.45 4.31
C LEU A 714 -16.04 7.31 5.23
N ALA A 715 -15.81 7.26 6.54
CA ALA A 715 -16.48 8.08 7.53
C ALA A 715 -16.19 9.58 7.31
N ALA A 716 -14.92 9.94 7.08
CA ALA A 716 -14.51 11.31 6.80
C ALA A 716 -15.17 11.85 5.51
N ARG A 717 -15.25 11.04 4.45
CA ARG A 717 -15.99 11.37 3.23
C ARG A 717 -17.47 11.54 3.51
N ALA A 718 -18.10 10.61 4.24
CA ALA A 718 -19.52 10.69 4.57
C ALA A 718 -19.85 11.98 5.35
N ARG A 719 -18.99 12.40 6.29
CA ARG A 719 -19.13 13.70 6.99
C ARG A 719 -19.05 14.89 6.04
N ALA A 720 -18.12 14.88 5.08
CA ALA A 720 -18.01 15.93 4.07
C ALA A 720 -19.23 15.98 3.12
N GLU A 721 -19.72 14.82 2.68
CA GLU A 721 -20.93 14.73 1.83
C GLU A 721 -22.18 15.19 2.59
N LEU A 722 -22.33 14.82 3.86
CA LEU A 722 -23.41 15.34 4.71
C LEU A 722 -23.35 16.87 4.75
N ALA A 723 -22.19 17.44 5.04
CA ALA A 723 -22.00 18.88 5.11
C ALA A 723 -22.29 19.61 3.79
N LEU A 724 -22.11 18.96 2.64
CA LEU A 724 -22.49 19.43 1.30
C LEU A 724 -23.95 19.12 0.91
N GLU A 725 -24.77 18.67 1.87
CA GLU A 725 -26.18 18.28 1.67
C GLU A 725 -26.39 17.09 0.71
N ASN A 726 -25.33 16.34 0.40
CA ASN A 726 -25.40 15.11 -0.41
C ASN A 726 -25.75 13.89 0.46
N ALA A 727 -26.92 13.94 1.06
CA ALA A 727 -27.42 12.92 1.97
C ALA A 727 -27.50 11.49 1.36
N PRO A 728 -27.90 11.29 0.09
CA PRO A 728 -27.98 9.94 -0.49
C PRO A 728 -26.63 9.22 -0.51
N LEU A 729 -25.56 9.92 -0.92
CA LEU A 729 -24.23 9.33 -1.00
C LEU A 729 -23.64 9.09 0.40
N ALA A 730 -23.84 10.01 1.34
CA ALA A 730 -23.44 9.80 2.73
C ALA A 730 -24.08 8.54 3.33
N GLY A 731 -25.37 8.30 3.05
CA GLY A 731 -26.07 7.09 3.48
C GLY A 731 -25.49 5.82 2.85
N GLN A 732 -25.10 5.85 1.56
CA GLN A 732 -24.42 4.72 0.92
C GLN A 732 -23.05 4.43 1.53
N LEU A 733 -22.24 5.47 1.78
CA LEU A 733 -20.93 5.32 2.43
C LEU A 733 -21.07 4.74 3.85
N ALA A 734 -22.06 5.18 4.61
CA ALA A 734 -22.36 4.63 5.93
C ALA A 734 -22.76 3.14 5.86
N ARG A 735 -23.53 2.72 4.84
CA ARG A 735 -23.85 1.30 4.63
C ARG A 735 -22.62 0.46 4.33
N LEU A 736 -21.65 0.98 3.56
CA LEU A 736 -20.39 0.27 3.30
C LEU A 736 -19.61 0.00 4.60
N ILE A 737 -19.53 1.00 5.48
CA ILE A 737 -18.90 0.83 6.81
C ILE A 737 -19.66 -0.24 7.62
N LEU A 738 -21.00 -0.19 7.60
CA LEU A 738 -21.86 -1.12 8.34
C LEU A 738 -21.95 -2.54 7.76
N GLN A 739 -21.49 -2.75 6.53
CA GLN A 739 -21.33 -4.11 5.98
C GLN A 739 -20.15 -4.82 6.64
N GLU A 740 -19.06 -4.10 6.91
CA GLU A 740 -17.90 -4.67 7.59
C GLU A 740 -18.03 -4.70 9.11
N ASP A 741 -18.61 -3.65 9.70
CA ASP A 741 -18.90 -3.56 11.13
C ASP A 741 -20.37 -3.17 11.36
N PRO A 742 -21.27 -4.15 11.50
CA PRO A 742 -22.70 -3.90 11.70
C PRO A 742 -23.05 -3.06 12.94
N ASN A 743 -22.14 -2.93 13.91
CA ASN A 743 -22.37 -2.22 15.16
C ASN A 743 -21.64 -0.85 15.21
N HIS A 744 -21.07 -0.37 14.10
CA HIS A 744 -20.31 0.87 14.08
C HIS A 744 -21.18 2.10 14.38
N THR A 745 -21.11 2.62 15.61
CA THR A 745 -22.02 3.66 16.13
C THR A 745 -21.98 4.95 15.32
N GLU A 746 -20.79 5.33 14.83
CA GLU A 746 -20.65 6.54 14.01
C GLU A 746 -21.36 6.41 12.66
N ALA A 747 -21.25 5.25 11.99
CA ALA A 747 -21.90 5.02 10.71
C ALA A 747 -23.44 4.93 10.86
N ILE A 748 -23.94 4.38 11.98
CA ILE A 748 -25.37 4.45 12.31
C ILE A 748 -25.81 5.92 12.47
N SER A 749 -24.98 6.75 13.10
CA SER A 749 -25.26 8.19 13.26
C SER A 749 -25.22 8.93 11.91
N MET A 750 -24.32 8.57 11.00
CA MET A 750 -24.30 9.11 9.64
C MET A 750 -25.54 8.73 8.83
N LEU A 751 -26.07 7.51 9.00
CA LEU A 751 -27.34 7.09 8.40
C LEU A 751 -28.52 7.93 8.93
N LEU A 752 -28.56 8.18 10.24
CA LEU A 752 -29.54 9.07 10.86
C LEU A 752 -29.46 10.47 10.23
N ASP A 753 -28.26 11.07 10.22
CA ASP A 753 -28.07 12.43 9.71
C ASP A 753 -28.44 12.52 8.21
N ALA A 754 -28.11 11.49 7.42
CA ALA A 754 -28.52 11.39 6.02
C ALA A 754 -30.05 11.28 5.87
N GLY A 755 -30.69 10.45 6.69
CA GLY A 755 -32.14 10.29 6.71
C GLY A 755 -32.88 11.59 7.07
N GLN A 756 -32.37 12.34 8.05
CA GLN A 756 -32.94 13.63 8.44
C GLN A 756 -32.82 14.68 7.34
N ARG A 757 -31.61 14.85 6.76
CA ARG A 757 -31.38 15.85 5.71
C ARG A 757 -32.17 15.56 4.43
N SER A 758 -32.32 14.28 4.07
CA SER A 758 -33.10 13.87 2.89
C SER A 758 -34.60 13.69 3.15
N SER A 759 -35.06 13.87 4.40
CA SER A 759 -36.42 13.53 4.83
C SER A 759 -36.85 12.10 4.42
N ASN A 760 -35.89 11.18 4.38
CA ASN A 760 -36.10 9.82 3.91
C ASN A 760 -36.41 8.89 5.08
N SER A 761 -37.69 8.56 5.25
CA SER A 761 -38.18 7.68 6.30
C SER A 761 -37.56 6.28 6.27
N SER A 762 -37.20 5.76 5.08
CA SER A 762 -36.56 4.44 4.94
C SER A 762 -35.17 4.41 5.57
N LEU A 763 -34.36 5.47 5.37
CA LEU A 763 -33.04 5.58 5.99
C LEU A 763 -33.12 5.70 7.52
N LEU A 764 -34.12 6.43 8.02
CA LEU A 764 -34.36 6.58 9.46
C LEU A 764 -34.80 5.25 10.10
N GLU A 765 -35.67 4.50 9.42
CA GLU A 765 -36.09 3.16 9.86
C GLU A 765 -34.95 2.12 9.80
N GLU A 766 -34.07 2.23 8.80
CA GLU A 766 -32.85 1.42 8.74
C GLU A 766 -31.94 1.74 9.93
N ALA A 767 -31.68 3.02 10.21
CA ALA A 767 -30.90 3.45 11.38
C ALA A 767 -31.51 2.93 12.70
N ARG A 768 -32.86 2.99 12.83
CA ARG A 768 -33.60 2.44 13.98
C ARG A 768 -33.37 0.94 14.14
N THR A 769 -33.51 0.18 13.06
CA THR A 769 -33.34 -1.28 13.09
C THR A 769 -31.92 -1.67 13.52
N ARG A 770 -30.90 -0.96 13.01
CA ARG A 770 -29.50 -1.20 13.35
C ARG A 770 -29.19 -0.84 14.81
N ILE A 771 -29.65 0.33 15.28
CA ILE A 771 -29.38 0.74 16.67
C ILE A 771 -30.12 -0.16 17.67
N GLU A 772 -31.34 -0.60 17.37
CA GLU A 772 -32.08 -1.54 18.22
C GLU A 772 -31.40 -2.91 18.32
N ALA A 773 -30.78 -3.38 17.23
CA ALA A 773 -29.96 -4.59 17.27
C ALA A 773 -28.70 -4.39 18.12
N ALA A 774 -28.04 -3.24 18.02
CA ALA A 774 -26.85 -2.92 18.81
C ALA A 774 -27.19 -2.79 20.32
N VAL A 775 -28.26 -2.08 20.67
CA VAL A 775 -28.73 -1.92 22.06
C VAL A 775 -29.14 -3.27 22.66
N ARG A 776 -29.79 -4.16 21.90
CA ARG A 776 -30.13 -5.52 22.40
C ARG A 776 -28.91 -6.33 22.83
N ARG A 777 -27.77 -6.14 22.17
CA ARG A 777 -26.52 -6.82 22.51
C ARG A 777 -25.80 -6.18 23.70
N ALA A 778 -25.93 -4.87 23.86
CA ALA A 778 -25.29 -4.11 24.92
C ALA A 778 -26.28 -3.11 25.56
N PRO A 779 -27.25 -3.60 26.36
CA PRO A 779 -28.38 -2.79 26.85
C PRO A 779 -28.00 -1.71 27.86
N THR A 780 -26.80 -1.79 28.44
CA THR A 780 -26.26 -0.78 29.39
C THR A 780 -25.25 0.16 28.74
N ASN A 781 -25.06 0.11 27.42
CA ASN A 781 -24.12 0.99 26.75
C ASN A 781 -24.73 2.39 26.53
N GLU A 782 -24.24 3.36 27.31
CA GLU A 782 -24.64 4.77 27.24
C GLU A 782 -24.74 5.31 25.80
N LYS A 783 -23.66 5.14 25.01
CA LYS A 783 -23.58 5.74 23.66
C LYS A 783 -24.67 5.19 22.74
N LEU A 784 -24.99 3.90 22.86
CA LEU A 784 -26.04 3.27 22.05
C LEU A 784 -27.44 3.74 22.46
N LEU A 785 -27.70 3.89 23.76
CA LEU A 785 -28.96 4.40 24.28
C LEU A 785 -29.20 5.86 23.84
N LEU A 786 -28.17 6.72 23.95
CA LEU A 786 -28.24 8.11 23.51
C LEU A 786 -28.43 8.22 21.98
N SER A 787 -27.74 7.40 21.19
CA SER A 787 -27.95 7.33 19.73
C SER A 787 -29.36 6.85 19.37
N ARG A 788 -29.92 5.87 20.11
CA ARG A 788 -31.29 5.40 19.91
C ARG A 788 -32.31 6.51 20.20
N ALA A 789 -32.13 7.25 21.30
CA ALA A 789 -32.98 8.39 21.64
C ALA A 789 -33.00 9.46 20.55
N ARG A 790 -31.83 9.77 19.96
CA ARG A 790 -31.73 10.68 18.81
C ARG A 790 -32.50 10.16 17.58
N ILE A 791 -32.38 8.88 17.26
CA ILE A 791 -33.07 8.25 16.12
C ILE A 791 -34.59 8.27 16.32
N LEU A 792 -35.07 7.88 17.51
CA LEU A 792 -36.50 7.89 17.84
C LEU A 792 -37.07 9.31 17.82
N THR A 793 -36.30 10.29 18.26
CA THR A 793 -36.68 11.70 18.16
C THR A 793 -36.83 12.14 16.70
N ALA A 794 -35.89 11.75 15.83
CA ALA A 794 -35.95 12.04 14.40
C ALA A 794 -37.15 11.38 13.69
N LEU A 795 -37.59 10.21 14.18
CA LEU A 795 -38.79 9.51 13.72
C LEU A 795 -40.09 10.06 14.33
N ASN A 796 -40.04 11.19 15.04
CA ASN A 796 -41.17 11.79 15.76
C ASN A 796 -41.79 10.86 16.83
N GLN A 797 -40.97 10.00 17.45
CA GLN A 797 -41.34 9.07 18.52
C GLN A 797 -40.52 9.27 19.81
N PRO A 798 -40.30 10.50 20.31
CA PRO A 798 -39.44 10.75 21.48
C PRO A 798 -39.88 10.03 22.76
N LYS A 799 -41.19 9.75 22.93
CA LYS A 799 -41.71 9.02 24.10
C LYS A 799 -41.14 7.60 24.25
N ALA A 800 -40.78 6.95 23.15
CA ALA A 800 -40.32 5.56 23.15
C ALA A 800 -38.91 5.38 23.76
N ALA A 801 -38.13 6.45 23.89
CA ALA A 801 -36.78 6.43 24.46
C ALA A 801 -36.75 6.75 25.97
N ILE A 802 -37.85 7.27 26.54
CA ILE A 802 -37.88 7.73 27.94
C ILE A 802 -37.72 6.55 28.92
N PRO A 803 -38.48 5.45 28.84
CA PRO A 803 -38.44 4.41 29.88
C PRO A 803 -37.07 3.74 30.02
N GLU A 804 -36.36 3.52 28.91
CA GLU A 804 -35.04 2.91 28.93
C GLU A 804 -33.97 3.83 29.53
N LEU A 805 -34.02 5.13 29.22
CA LEU A 805 -33.07 6.11 29.76
C LEU A 805 -33.35 6.38 31.23
N GLU A 806 -34.61 6.38 31.67
CA GLU A 806 -34.98 6.43 33.09
C GLU A 806 -34.52 5.18 33.84
N THR A 807 -34.62 4.00 33.22
CA THR A 807 -34.11 2.76 33.83
C THR A 807 -32.59 2.81 33.93
N TYR A 808 -31.90 3.24 32.86
CA TYR A 808 -30.45 3.38 32.85
C TYR A 808 -29.96 4.39 33.89
N SER A 809 -30.64 5.54 34.05
CA SER A 809 -30.28 6.58 35.02
C SER A 809 -30.40 6.11 36.47
N GLN A 810 -31.15 5.04 36.74
CA GLN A 810 -31.25 4.40 38.07
C GLN A 810 -30.17 3.34 38.34
N THR A 811 -29.39 2.94 37.33
CA THR A 811 -28.30 1.97 37.49
C THR A 811 -27.06 2.59 38.12
N ALA A 812 -26.15 1.78 38.68
CA ALA A 812 -24.87 2.27 39.20
C ALA A 812 -24.00 2.99 38.15
N GLN A 813 -24.15 2.64 36.86
CA GLN A 813 -23.40 3.24 35.75
C GLN A 813 -24.06 4.50 35.18
N GLY A 814 -25.40 4.59 35.23
CA GLY A 814 -26.14 5.74 34.70
C GLY A 814 -26.52 6.79 35.76
N ASN A 815 -26.46 6.45 37.04
CA ASN A 815 -26.72 7.39 38.12
C ASN A 815 -25.68 8.51 38.12
N GLY A 816 -26.14 9.75 37.95
CA GLY A 816 -25.27 10.91 37.82
C GLY A 816 -24.74 11.18 36.41
N ASN A 817 -25.18 10.42 35.39
CA ASN A 817 -24.75 10.64 34.02
C ASN A 817 -25.42 11.88 33.40
N ILE A 818 -24.67 12.98 33.27
CA ILE A 818 -25.15 14.27 32.78
C ILE A 818 -25.75 14.16 31.37
N ALA A 819 -25.13 13.40 30.46
CA ALA A 819 -25.59 13.29 29.07
C ALA A 819 -26.98 12.63 28.99
N VAL A 820 -27.24 11.62 29.83
CA VAL A 820 -28.54 10.97 29.93
C VAL A 820 -29.59 11.89 30.56
N LEU A 821 -29.25 12.60 31.64
CA LEU A 821 -30.17 13.53 32.30
C LEU A 821 -30.58 14.67 31.37
N VAL A 822 -29.64 15.23 30.62
CA VAL A 822 -29.93 16.27 29.62
C VAL A 822 -30.79 15.70 28.47
N THR A 823 -30.50 14.49 28.01
CA THR A 823 -31.30 13.84 26.96
C THR A 823 -32.73 13.58 27.43
N LEU A 824 -32.93 13.12 28.67
CA LEU A 824 -34.26 12.97 29.28
C LEU A 824 -34.98 14.32 29.37
N ALA A 825 -34.29 15.39 29.78
CA ALA A 825 -34.85 16.73 29.79
C ALA A 825 -35.33 17.17 28.40
N ASP A 826 -34.54 16.91 27.35
CA ASP A 826 -34.90 17.23 25.97
C ASP A 826 -36.07 16.40 25.47
N LEU A 827 -36.12 15.10 25.76
CA LEU A 827 -37.26 14.24 25.39
C LEU A 827 -38.56 14.71 26.07
N HIS A 828 -38.52 15.01 27.37
CA HIS A 828 -39.69 15.56 28.07
C HIS A 828 -40.13 16.92 27.49
N ARG A 829 -39.18 17.81 27.18
CA ARG A 829 -39.47 19.10 26.51
C ARG A 829 -40.16 18.90 25.16
N LEU A 830 -39.67 17.97 24.33
CA LEU A 830 -40.23 17.66 23.01
C LEU A 830 -41.61 16.99 23.09
N THR A 831 -41.88 16.26 24.16
CA THR A 831 -43.18 15.62 24.40
C THR A 831 -44.21 16.51 25.09
N GLY A 832 -43.83 17.74 25.43
CA GLY A 832 -44.69 18.74 26.09
C GLY A 832 -44.73 18.66 27.61
N ASP A 833 -43.95 17.75 28.23
CA ASP A 833 -43.85 17.64 29.69
C ASP A 833 -42.77 18.58 30.25
N VAL A 834 -43.14 19.85 30.32
CA VAL A 834 -42.24 20.96 30.70
C VAL A 834 -41.74 20.82 32.14
N ASP A 835 -42.56 20.27 33.03
CA ASP A 835 -42.23 20.12 34.46
C ASP A 835 -41.21 19.01 34.68
N ARG A 836 -41.38 17.84 34.06
CA ARG A 836 -40.37 16.77 34.10
C ARG A 836 -39.07 17.21 33.44
N SER A 837 -39.15 17.93 32.32
CA SER A 837 -37.96 18.49 31.67
C SER A 837 -37.16 19.36 32.64
N LYS A 838 -37.84 20.26 33.36
CA LYS A 838 -37.22 21.13 34.37
C LYS A 838 -36.58 20.33 35.51
N GLN A 839 -37.25 19.31 36.03
CA GLN A 839 -36.71 18.46 37.12
C GLN A 839 -35.39 17.79 36.71
N TRP A 840 -35.31 17.25 35.50
CA TRP A 840 -34.10 16.63 34.98
C TRP A 840 -32.97 17.64 34.77
N ILE A 841 -33.27 18.85 34.27
CA ILE A 841 -32.30 19.95 34.15
C ILE A 841 -31.77 20.33 35.53
N GLU A 842 -32.63 20.52 36.53
CA GLU A 842 -32.23 20.85 37.90
C GLU A 842 -31.37 19.75 38.52
N GLN A 843 -31.67 18.48 38.26
CA GLN A 843 -30.86 17.36 38.73
C GLN A 843 -29.47 17.37 38.09
N ALA A 844 -29.38 17.55 36.77
CA ALA A 844 -28.11 17.67 36.06
C ALA A 844 -27.30 18.88 36.56
N GLN A 845 -27.97 20.00 36.83
CA GLN A 845 -27.35 21.23 37.32
C GLN A 845 -26.83 21.10 38.75
N ARG A 846 -27.45 20.28 39.60
CA ARG A 846 -26.92 19.97 40.95
C ARG A 846 -25.62 19.16 40.90
N LEU A 847 -25.46 18.32 39.88
CA LEU A 847 -24.27 17.47 39.71
C LEU A 847 -23.08 18.27 39.17
N ASP A 848 -23.31 19.10 38.15
CA ASP A 848 -22.31 19.99 37.58
C ASP A 848 -22.94 21.32 37.15
N PRO A 849 -22.96 22.32 38.05
CA PRO A 849 -23.52 23.64 37.77
C PRO A 849 -22.80 24.40 36.66
N SER A 850 -21.54 24.02 36.37
CA SER A 850 -20.66 24.70 35.41
C SER A 850 -20.67 24.07 34.02
N ASN A 851 -21.47 23.02 33.83
CA ASN A 851 -21.52 22.27 32.58
C ASN A 851 -22.23 23.05 31.46
N GLN A 852 -21.55 23.24 30.33
CA GLN A 852 -22.15 23.96 29.20
C GLN A 852 -23.33 23.20 28.58
N THR A 853 -23.33 21.87 28.58
CA THR A 853 -24.42 21.05 28.04
C THR A 853 -25.70 21.20 28.86
N VAL A 854 -25.57 21.29 30.20
CA VAL A 854 -26.71 21.57 31.10
C VAL A 854 -27.22 23.00 30.91
N THR A 855 -26.30 23.97 30.77
CA THR A 855 -26.65 25.36 30.45
C THR A 855 -27.41 25.46 29.12
N HIS A 856 -27.01 24.65 28.12
CA HIS A 856 -27.68 24.57 26.84
C HIS A 856 -29.07 23.95 26.91
N ALA A 857 -29.25 22.88 27.70
CA ALA A 857 -30.56 22.31 27.96
C ALA A 857 -31.51 23.35 28.59
N ARG A 858 -31.02 24.14 29.54
CA ARG A 858 -31.77 25.24 30.17
C ARG A 858 -32.13 26.35 29.17
N LEU A 859 -31.19 26.74 28.29
CA LEU A 859 -31.45 27.69 27.20
C LEU A 859 -32.61 27.20 26.33
N LEU A 860 -32.54 25.96 25.84
CA LEU A 860 -33.58 25.37 24.98
C LEU A 860 -34.93 25.26 25.69
N TRP A 861 -34.94 24.90 26.98
CA TRP A 861 -36.15 24.86 27.79
C TRP A 861 -36.80 26.23 27.94
N LEU A 862 -36.04 27.28 28.33
CA LEU A 862 -36.56 28.64 28.46
C LEU A 862 -37.10 29.21 27.13
N VAL A 863 -36.36 28.98 26.03
CA VAL A 863 -36.79 29.38 24.68
C VAL A 863 -38.09 28.66 24.29
N SER A 864 -38.22 27.36 24.57
CA SER A 864 -39.45 26.60 24.25
C SER A 864 -40.69 27.12 24.99
N GLN A 865 -40.51 27.78 26.14
CA GLN A 865 -41.58 28.38 26.94
C GLN A 865 -41.79 29.86 26.63
N ASN A 866 -41.09 30.42 25.63
CA ASN A 866 -41.11 31.83 25.30
C ASN A 866 -40.70 32.75 26.48
N ARG A 867 -39.87 32.24 27.41
CA ARG A 867 -39.43 32.93 28.63
C ARG A 867 -38.11 33.68 28.41
N TRP A 868 -38.09 34.58 27.43
CA TRP A 868 -36.89 35.32 27.00
C TRP A 868 -36.27 36.19 28.11
N ALA A 869 -37.09 36.78 28.97
CA ALA A 869 -36.64 37.61 30.09
C ALA A 869 -35.71 36.87 31.07
N GLU A 870 -35.86 35.55 31.20
CA GLU A 870 -35.06 34.71 32.11
C GLU A 870 -33.76 34.19 31.49
N LEU A 871 -33.53 34.47 30.20
CA LEU A 871 -32.27 34.18 29.53
C LEU A 871 -31.18 35.20 29.86
N LYS A 872 -31.52 36.32 30.51
CA LYS A 872 -30.54 37.33 30.89
C LYS A 872 -29.44 36.74 31.78
N GLY A 873 -28.19 36.91 31.36
CA GLY A 873 -27.01 36.38 32.01
C GLY A 873 -26.64 34.95 31.60
N ILE A 874 -27.39 34.30 30.71
CA ILE A 874 -27.08 32.92 30.29
C ILE A 874 -25.75 32.82 29.54
N GLY A 875 -25.35 33.86 28.80
CA GLY A 875 -24.06 33.93 28.13
C GLY A 875 -22.90 33.84 29.11
N SER A 876 -23.02 34.47 30.28
CA SER A 876 -21.99 34.41 31.33
C SER A 876 -21.81 33.00 31.90
N ALA A 877 -22.87 32.19 31.95
CA ALA A 877 -22.79 30.80 32.37
C ALA A 877 -21.99 29.94 31.37
N TYR A 878 -22.15 30.18 30.06
CA TYR A 878 -21.30 29.53 29.06
C TYR A 878 -19.82 29.94 29.18
N LEU A 879 -19.55 31.23 29.42
CA LEU A 879 -18.20 31.78 29.47
C LEU A 879 -17.45 31.48 30.77
N SER A 880 -18.15 31.10 31.84
CA SER A 880 -17.55 30.72 33.13
C SER A 880 -17.26 29.22 33.26
N ALA A 881 -17.69 28.41 32.29
CA ALA A 881 -17.42 26.97 32.27
C ALA A 881 -15.91 26.67 32.15
N PRO A 882 -15.36 25.71 32.94
CA PRO A 882 -13.95 25.33 32.88
C PRO A 882 -13.53 24.77 31.52
N ALA A 883 -14.42 24.00 30.89
CA ALA A 883 -14.27 23.47 29.54
C ALA A 883 -15.27 24.19 28.62
N GLN A 884 -14.75 24.79 27.55
CA GLN A 884 -15.55 25.56 26.60
C GLN A 884 -15.53 24.88 25.23
N ASP A 885 -16.69 24.44 24.77
CA ASP A 885 -16.91 23.87 23.44
C ASP A 885 -17.27 24.98 22.44
N PRO A 886 -16.39 25.28 21.46
CA PRO A 886 -16.64 26.31 20.45
C PRO A 886 -17.92 26.06 19.64
N ALA A 887 -18.25 24.80 19.34
CA ALA A 887 -19.44 24.47 18.56
C ALA A 887 -20.73 24.76 19.35
N LEU A 888 -20.71 24.51 20.66
CA LEU A 888 -21.83 24.79 21.55
C LEU A 888 -22.01 26.30 21.77
N LEU A 889 -20.90 27.05 21.89
CA LEU A 889 -20.92 28.51 21.93
C LEU A 889 -21.52 29.11 20.66
N VAL A 890 -21.17 28.60 19.47
CA VAL A 890 -21.76 29.02 18.18
C VAL A 890 -23.27 28.77 18.18
N ARG A 891 -23.74 27.58 18.58
CA ARG A 891 -25.18 27.26 18.62
C ARG A 891 -25.95 28.16 19.57
N ALA A 892 -25.44 28.34 20.79
CA ALA A 892 -26.05 29.23 21.78
C ALA A 892 -26.05 30.69 21.30
N GLY A 893 -24.94 31.15 20.71
CA GLY A 893 -24.83 32.46 20.09
C GLY A 893 -25.86 32.69 18.99
N SER A 894 -26.08 31.69 18.12
CA SER A 894 -27.10 31.76 17.07
C SER A 894 -28.52 31.90 17.62
N ILE A 895 -28.86 31.21 18.71
CA ILE A 895 -30.18 31.32 19.36
C ILE A 895 -30.37 32.72 19.93
N LEU A 896 -29.37 33.22 20.66
CA LEU A 896 -29.43 34.53 21.31
C LEU A 896 -29.41 35.70 20.30
N ALA A 897 -28.71 35.54 19.17
CA ALA A 897 -28.62 36.57 18.13
C ALA A 897 -29.97 36.84 17.42
N VAL A 898 -30.89 35.88 17.42
CA VAL A 898 -32.22 36.00 16.80
C VAL A 898 -33.25 36.58 17.78
N ALA A 899 -32.93 36.71 19.07
CA ALA A 899 -33.82 37.28 20.07
C ALA A 899 -34.20 38.73 19.73
N SER A 900 -35.43 39.15 20.08
CA SER A 900 -35.86 40.54 19.88
C SER A 900 -35.18 41.51 20.85
N GLU A 901 -34.83 41.06 22.07
CA GLU A 901 -34.16 41.92 23.04
C GLU A 901 -32.68 42.17 22.69
N MET A 902 -32.31 43.44 22.63
CA MET A 902 -30.93 43.87 22.34
C MET A 902 -29.90 43.35 23.37
N GLU A 903 -30.29 43.16 24.63
CA GLU A 903 -29.41 42.59 25.66
C GLU A 903 -29.01 41.14 25.33
N LEU A 904 -29.96 40.31 24.89
CA LEU A 904 -29.67 38.91 24.52
C LEU A 904 -28.80 38.82 23.27
N LYS A 905 -29.03 39.70 22.27
CA LYS A 905 -28.14 39.79 21.10
C LYS A 905 -26.69 40.09 21.48
N LYS A 906 -26.47 40.97 22.47
CA LYS A 906 -25.14 41.29 23.00
C LYS A 906 -24.51 40.10 23.73
N GLU A 907 -25.28 39.30 24.46
CA GLU A 907 -24.77 38.05 25.03
C GLU A 907 -24.39 37.05 23.93
N GLY A 908 -25.21 36.90 22.88
CA GLY A 908 -24.88 36.07 21.71
C GLY A 908 -23.60 36.51 21.01
N LEU A 909 -23.38 37.83 20.90
CA LEU A 909 -22.14 38.42 20.37
C LEU A 909 -20.90 37.96 21.17
N GLN A 910 -20.97 38.00 22.51
CA GLN A 910 -19.86 37.56 23.37
C GLN A 910 -19.54 36.06 23.18
N LEU A 911 -20.56 35.23 22.97
CA LEU A 911 -20.36 33.80 22.69
C LEU A 911 -19.66 33.58 21.35
N PHE A 912 -20.04 34.33 20.30
CA PHE A 912 -19.35 34.26 19.02
C PHE A 912 -17.92 34.79 19.08
N GLU A 913 -17.66 35.89 19.79
CA GLU A 913 -16.30 36.40 20.02
C GLU A 913 -15.44 35.34 20.69
N ARG A 914 -15.95 34.68 21.74
CA ARG A 914 -15.22 33.61 22.41
C ARG A 914 -15.01 32.39 21.52
N ALA A 915 -16.02 31.98 20.75
CA ALA A 915 -15.92 30.87 19.81
C ALA A 915 -14.87 31.15 18.72
N ALA A 916 -14.82 32.37 18.18
CA ALA A 916 -13.83 32.79 17.20
C ALA A 916 -12.41 32.85 17.79
N VAL A 917 -12.25 33.15 19.08
CA VAL A 917 -10.94 33.07 19.76
C VAL A 917 -10.49 31.62 19.95
N LEU A 918 -11.40 30.73 20.36
CA LEU A 918 -11.09 29.31 20.58
C LEU A 918 -10.92 28.53 19.27
N SER A 919 -11.54 29.00 18.19
CA SER A 919 -11.44 28.40 16.86
C SER A 919 -11.30 29.49 15.79
N PRO A 920 -10.10 30.08 15.64
CA PRO A 920 -9.85 31.20 14.73
C PRO A 920 -10.15 30.92 13.25
N THR A 921 -10.09 29.66 12.85
CA THR A 921 -10.39 29.20 11.50
C THR A 921 -11.88 28.91 11.27
N SER A 922 -12.69 28.80 12.33
CA SER A 922 -14.12 28.52 12.22
C SER A 922 -14.81 29.62 11.44
N VAL A 923 -15.28 29.30 10.23
CA VAL A 923 -16.01 30.25 9.40
C VAL A 923 -17.37 30.53 10.03
N ASP A 924 -18.06 29.54 10.57
CA ASP A 924 -19.38 29.72 11.20
C ASP A 924 -19.33 30.65 12.41
N ALA A 925 -18.31 30.54 13.27
CA ALA A 925 -18.13 31.45 14.39
C ALA A 925 -17.89 32.89 13.92
N ARG A 926 -17.06 33.08 12.88
CA ARG A 926 -16.75 34.40 12.30
C ARG A 926 -17.93 35.02 11.56
N LEU A 927 -18.71 34.23 10.81
CA LEU A 927 -19.93 34.70 10.15
C LEU A 927 -21.02 35.05 11.17
N GLY A 928 -21.19 34.22 12.21
CA GLY A 928 -22.10 34.52 13.32
C GLY A 928 -21.70 35.81 14.06
N LEU A 929 -20.40 35.98 14.32
CA LEU A 929 -19.83 37.19 14.90
C LEU A 929 -20.13 38.42 14.04
N ALA A 930 -19.78 38.38 12.75
CA ALA A 930 -19.98 39.50 11.83
C ALA A 930 -21.46 39.86 11.65
N SER A 931 -22.33 38.86 11.50
CA SER A 931 -23.78 39.07 11.39
C SER A 931 -24.35 39.72 12.65
N THR A 932 -23.94 39.24 13.83
CA THR A 932 -24.42 39.78 15.11
C THR A 932 -23.88 41.19 15.34
N LEU A 933 -22.62 41.47 15.01
CA LEU A 933 -22.03 42.82 15.06
C LEU A 933 -22.86 43.81 14.25
N TYR A 934 -23.20 43.46 13.01
CA TYR A 934 -24.04 44.29 12.16
C TYR A 934 -25.42 44.55 12.77
N GLN A 935 -26.09 43.50 13.26
CA GLN A 935 -27.38 43.64 13.93
C GLN A 935 -27.33 44.46 15.22
N THR A 936 -26.17 44.49 15.89
CA THR A 936 -25.95 45.30 17.09
C THR A 936 -25.46 46.73 16.81
N GLY A 937 -25.29 47.11 15.53
CA GLY A 937 -24.96 48.45 15.08
C GLY A 937 -23.50 48.68 14.69
N ASP A 938 -22.65 47.65 14.71
CA ASP A 938 -21.21 47.76 14.41
C ASP A 938 -20.90 47.25 12.99
N ALA A 939 -21.29 48.06 12.00
CA ALA A 939 -21.13 47.72 10.58
C ALA A 939 -19.66 47.67 10.12
N GLU A 940 -18.80 48.51 10.70
CA GLU A 940 -17.37 48.58 10.35
C GLU A 940 -16.62 47.30 10.72
N ARG A 941 -16.80 46.79 11.96
CA ARG A 941 -16.18 45.51 12.36
C ARG A 941 -16.78 44.34 11.60
N ALA A 942 -18.09 44.35 11.34
CA ALA A 942 -18.75 43.31 10.56
C ALA A 942 -18.16 43.23 9.13
N GLU A 943 -18.04 44.37 8.45
CA GLU A 943 -17.44 44.47 7.11
C GLU A 943 -16.02 43.93 7.11
N LYS A 944 -15.19 44.32 8.09
CA LYS A 944 -13.81 43.84 8.20
C LYS A 944 -13.75 42.32 8.32
N ILE A 945 -14.56 41.73 9.18
CA ILE A 945 -14.58 40.27 9.38
C ILE A 945 -15.06 39.56 8.10
N TYR A 946 -16.11 40.06 7.44
CA TYR A 946 -16.56 39.47 6.17
C TYR A 946 -15.48 39.57 5.08
N LYS A 947 -14.76 40.70 4.98
CA LYS A 947 -13.61 40.84 4.06
C LYS A 947 -12.49 39.88 4.40
N ASP A 948 -12.15 39.71 5.68
CA ASP A 948 -11.12 38.78 6.12
C ASP A 948 -11.51 37.33 5.79
N VAL A 949 -12.78 36.97 6.02
CA VAL A 949 -13.34 35.66 5.63
C VAL A 949 -13.27 35.47 4.12
N LEU A 950 -13.62 36.47 3.32
CA LEU A 950 -13.58 36.39 1.85
C LEU A 950 -12.15 36.43 1.27
N GLY A 951 -11.20 37.05 1.97
CA GLY A 951 -9.78 36.99 1.63
C GLY A 951 -9.21 35.59 1.75
N GLN A 952 -9.70 34.81 2.73
CA GLN A 952 -9.30 33.42 2.94
C GLN A 952 -10.19 32.42 2.18
N HIS A 953 -11.48 32.73 2.03
CA HIS A 953 -12.51 31.88 1.43
C HIS A 953 -13.29 32.65 0.36
N PRO A 954 -12.71 32.87 -0.84
CA PRO A 954 -13.29 33.75 -1.85
C PRO A 954 -14.64 33.26 -2.41
N THR A 955 -15.02 32.01 -2.15
CA THR A 955 -16.23 31.35 -2.66
C THR A 955 -17.33 31.17 -1.60
N ASN A 956 -17.17 31.72 -0.40
CA ASN A 956 -18.19 31.59 0.64
C ASN A 956 -19.44 32.41 0.27
N VAL A 957 -20.51 31.72 -0.15
CA VAL A 957 -21.76 32.31 -0.66
C VAL A 957 -22.44 33.19 0.37
N ARG A 958 -22.51 32.75 1.64
CA ARG A 958 -23.12 33.51 2.73
C ARG A 958 -22.36 34.81 3.02
N ALA A 959 -21.03 34.76 3.09
CA ALA A 959 -20.21 35.94 3.29
C ALA A 959 -20.33 36.95 2.14
N LEU A 960 -20.43 36.48 0.89
CA LEU A 960 -20.67 37.32 -0.28
C LEU A 960 -22.02 38.03 -0.17
N ASN A 961 -23.08 37.30 0.19
CA ASN A 961 -24.42 37.85 0.38
C ASN A 961 -24.47 38.89 1.51
N ASP A 962 -23.99 38.52 2.69
CA ASP A 962 -24.09 39.36 3.89
C ASP A 962 -23.23 40.62 3.76
N LEU A 963 -22.05 40.54 3.10
CA LEU A 963 -21.25 41.72 2.78
C LEU A 963 -21.91 42.60 1.71
N ALA A 964 -22.51 42.01 0.68
CA ALA A 964 -23.26 42.76 -0.33
C ALA A 964 -24.41 43.54 0.32
N TRP A 965 -25.15 42.90 1.23
CA TRP A 965 -26.22 43.54 2.00
C TRP A 965 -25.69 44.74 2.81
N ILE A 966 -24.60 44.58 3.55
CA ILE A 966 -23.99 45.67 4.34
C ILE A 966 -23.57 46.84 3.44
N LEU A 967 -22.95 46.56 2.29
CA LEU A 967 -22.50 47.60 1.36
C LEU A 967 -23.67 48.41 0.77
N GLN A 968 -24.78 47.75 0.45
CA GLN A 968 -25.96 48.41 -0.11
C GLN A 968 -26.74 49.18 0.96
N GLU A 969 -26.98 48.56 2.11
CA GLU A 969 -27.88 49.11 3.12
C GLU A 969 -27.22 50.21 3.95
N HIS A 970 -25.99 49.96 4.42
CA HIS A 970 -25.31 50.88 5.34
C HIS A 970 -24.52 51.96 4.60
N TYR A 971 -23.78 51.58 3.55
CA TYR A 971 -22.88 52.47 2.85
C TYR A 971 -23.43 52.99 1.51
N LYS A 972 -24.56 52.47 1.02
CA LYS A 972 -25.16 52.81 -0.28
C LYS A 972 -24.19 52.65 -1.47
N ARG A 973 -23.25 51.70 -1.36
CA ARG A 973 -22.26 51.37 -2.39
C ARG A 973 -22.79 50.28 -3.31
N TYR A 974 -23.80 50.63 -4.10
CA TYR A 974 -24.58 49.67 -4.88
C TYR A 974 -23.74 48.90 -5.91
N GLU A 975 -22.79 49.55 -6.59
CA GLU A 975 -21.96 48.90 -7.61
C GLU A 975 -21.00 47.87 -7.02
N ASP A 976 -20.45 48.13 -5.83
CA ASP A 976 -19.56 47.18 -5.15
C ASP A 976 -20.35 46.03 -4.53
N ALA A 977 -21.53 46.32 -3.97
CA ALA A 977 -22.47 45.30 -3.52
C ALA A 977 -22.90 44.37 -4.67
N LEU A 978 -23.17 44.94 -5.85
CA LEU A 978 -23.58 44.19 -7.04
C LEU A 978 -22.50 43.21 -7.50
N LYS A 979 -21.22 43.61 -7.52
CA LYS A 979 -20.11 42.72 -7.87
C LYS A 979 -20.03 41.48 -6.96
N LEU A 980 -20.28 41.65 -5.66
CA LEU A 980 -20.29 40.56 -4.69
C LEU A 980 -21.49 39.64 -4.90
N ALA A 981 -22.69 40.20 -5.07
CA ALA A 981 -23.91 39.44 -5.32
C ALA A 981 -23.83 38.65 -6.65
N ASP A 982 -23.31 39.25 -7.72
CA ASP A 982 -23.06 38.57 -9.00
C ASP A 982 -22.06 37.42 -8.88
N LYS A 983 -21.00 37.62 -8.08
CA LYS A 983 -20.05 36.55 -7.78
C LYS A 983 -20.73 35.41 -7.01
N GLY A 984 -21.59 35.73 -6.05
CA GLY A 984 -22.38 34.76 -5.30
C GLY A 984 -23.30 33.95 -6.19
N LEU A 985 -24.06 34.60 -7.08
CA LEU A 985 -24.98 33.92 -8.00
C LEU A 985 -24.26 33.11 -9.08
N LYS A 986 -23.04 33.48 -9.47
CA LYS A 986 -22.21 32.59 -10.32
C LYS A 986 -21.89 31.26 -9.62
N LEU A 987 -21.73 31.27 -8.30
CA LEU A 987 -21.45 30.07 -7.51
C LEU A 987 -22.72 29.29 -7.16
N ALA A 988 -23.81 30.00 -6.86
CA ALA A 988 -25.10 29.43 -6.51
C ALA A 988 -26.25 30.13 -7.28
N PRO A 989 -26.53 29.73 -8.54
CA PRO A 989 -27.42 30.47 -9.45
C PRO A 989 -28.87 30.62 -8.98
N LYS A 990 -29.34 29.77 -8.07
CA LYS A 990 -30.73 29.75 -7.56
C LYS A 990 -30.82 30.01 -6.06
N ASP A 991 -29.77 30.59 -5.46
CA ASP A 991 -29.80 30.94 -4.05
C ASP A 991 -30.81 32.06 -3.81
N ARG A 992 -31.80 31.78 -2.97
CA ARG A 992 -32.93 32.70 -2.74
C ARG A 992 -32.50 34.00 -2.05
N ASN A 993 -31.52 33.95 -1.14
CA ASN A 993 -31.07 35.13 -0.40
C ASN A 993 -30.26 36.07 -1.30
N LEU A 994 -29.43 35.49 -2.19
CA LEU A 994 -28.66 36.25 -3.15
C LEU A 994 -29.53 36.88 -4.25
N LEU A 995 -30.57 36.18 -4.72
CA LEU A 995 -31.53 36.76 -5.67
C LEU A 995 -32.28 37.94 -5.04
N ASP A 996 -32.72 37.81 -3.78
CA ASP A 996 -33.36 38.90 -3.03
C ASP A 996 -32.42 40.09 -2.83
N THR A 997 -31.17 39.82 -2.41
CA THR A 997 -30.16 40.85 -2.18
C THR A 997 -29.78 41.55 -3.47
N ARG A 998 -29.51 40.82 -4.56
CA ARG A 998 -29.17 41.42 -5.86
C ARG A 998 -30.35 42.19 -6.44
N GLY A 999 -31.56 41.64 -6.39
CA GLY A 999 -32.77 42.32 -6.82
C GLY A 999 -32.96 43.66 -6.09
N THR A 1000 -32.72 43.68 -4.77
CA THR A 1000 -32.80 44.90 -3.96
C THR A 1000 -31.73 45.92 -4.35
N ILE A 1001 -30.48 45.49 -4.57
CA ILE A 1001 -29.39 46.35 -5.05
C ILE A 1001 -29.73 46.95 -6.42
N LEU A 1002 -30.20 46.12 -7.36
CA LEU A 1002 -30.56 46.53 -8.72
C LEU A 1002 -31.78 47.47 -8.72
N MET A 1003 -32.73 47.30 -7.80
CA MET A 1003 -33.89 48.20 -7.65
C MET A 1003 -33.49 49.63 -7.24
N ASN A 1004 -32.29 49.82 -6.67
CA ASN A 1004 -31.72 51.12 -6.32
C ASN A 1004 -30.82 51.70 -7.42
N LEU A 1005 -30.63 50.98 -8.54
CA LEU A 1005 -29.89 51.42 -9.73
C LEU A 1005 -30.88 51.65 -10.88
N PRO A 1006 -31.20 52.92 -11.24
CA PRO A 1006 -32.25 53.24 -12.22
C PRO A 1006 -32.12 52.54 -13.57
N ASP A 1007 -30.89 52.36 -14.07
CA ASP A 1007 -30.61 51.73 -15.37
C ASP A 1007 -30.75 50.19 -15.35
N ARG A 1008 -31.04 49.59 -14.19
CA ARG A 1008 -31.01 48.14 -13.97
C ARG A 1008 -32.33 47.56 -13.45
N LEU A 1009 -33.42 48.33 -13.49
CA LEU A 1009 -34.74 47.89 -13.01
C LEU A 1009 -35.27 46.64 -13.72
N ALA A 1010 -34.94 46.46 -15.01
CA ALA A 1010 -35.33 45.26 -15.76
C ALA A 1010 -34.66 43.98 -15.21
N ASP A 1011 -33.40 44.07 -14.77
CA ASP A 1011 -32.69 42.95 -14.16
C ASP A 1011 -33.24 42.66 -12.75
N ALA A 1012 -33.56 43.71 -11.97
CA ALA A 1012 -34.23 43.56 -10.69
C ALA A 1012 -35.58 42.82 -10.81
N LYS A 1013 -36.35 43.14 -11.85
CA LYS A 1013 -37.61 42.48 -12.17
C LYS A 1013 -37.41 40.99 -12.43
N ASN A 1014 -36.40 40.62 -13.23
CA ASN A 1014 -36.08 39.22 -13.52
C ASN A 1014 -35.69 38.45 -12.25
N ASP A 1015 -34.85 39.03 -11.39
CA ASP A 1015 -34.42 38.40 -10.14
C ASP A 1015 -35.58 38.12 -9.19
N PHE A 1016 -36.47 39.10 -8.98
CA PHE A 1016 -37.64 38.91 -8.11
C PHE A 1016 -38.69 37.97 -8.74
N GLN A 1017 -38.81 37.94 -10.07
CA GLN A 1017 -39.64 36.95 -10.77
C GLN A 1017 -39.12 35.52 -10.57
N GLU A 1018 -37.81 35.32 -10.73
CA GLU A 1018 -37.18 34.02 -10.47
C GLU A 1018 -37.34 33.63 -8.99
N LEU A 1019 -37.07 34.57 -8.06
CA LEU A 1019 -37.25 34.35 -6.63
C LEU A 1019 -38.69 33.93 -6.27
N ALA A 1020 -39.70 34.61 -6.82
CA ALA A 1020 -41.11 34.27 -6.61
C ALA A 1020 -41.47 32.88 -7.17
N GLY A 1021 -40.83 32.44 -8.25
CA GLY A 1021 -40.98 31.11 -8.84
C GLY A 1021 -40.32 29.98 -8.03
N LEU A 1022 -39.29 30.29 -7.23
CA LEU A 1022 -38.61 29.30 -6.38
C LEU A 1022 -39.38 28.96 -5.10
N TRP A 1023 -40.36 29.79 -4.70
CA TRP A 1023 -41.16 29.56 -3.50
C TRP A 1023 -42.47 28.81 -3.80
N PRO A 1024 -42.90 27.88 -2.93
CA PRO A 1024 -44.25 27.30 -3.01
C PRO A 1024 -45.34 28.36 -2.86
N ASP A 1025 -46.53 28.06 -3.39
CA ASP A 1025 -47.72 28.91 -3.26
C ASP A 1025 -48.09 29.15 -1.78
N ASP A 1026 -48.69 30.31 -1.51
CA ASP A 1026 -49.18 30.71 -0.18
C ASP A 1026 -48.11 30.74 0.94
N THR A 1027 -46.82 30.84 0.59
CA THR A 1027 -45.72 30.99 1.56
C THR A 1027 -45.35 32.45 1.80
N ARG A 1028 -44.84 32.75 3.01
CA ARG A 1028 -44.35 34.09 3.38
C ARG A 1028 -43.27 34.61 2.44
N GLY A 1029 -42.36 33.73 2.01
CA GLY A 1029 -41.29 34.06 1.07
C GLY A 1029 -41.83 34.50 -0.30
N LYS A 1030 -42.84 33.80 -0.83
CA LYS A 1030 -43.50 34.19 -2.08
C LYS A 1030 -44.21 35.53 -1.97
N GLY A 1031 -44.90 35.77 -0.85
CA GLY A 1031 -45.54 37.06 -0.56
C GLY A 1031 -44.55 38.23 -0.56
N ARG A 1032 -43.40 38.08 0.11
CA ARG A 1032 -42.33 39.10 0.12
C ARG A 1032 -41.71 39.31 -1.26
N ALA A 1033 -41.43 38.25 -2.01
CA ALA A 1033 -40.86 38.35 -3.35
C ALA A 1033 -41.82 39.05 -4.33
N LEU A 1034 -43.13 38.74 -4.26
CA LEU A 1034 -44.16 39.40 -5.06
C LEU A 1034 -44.35 40.87 -4.71
N PHE A 1035 -44.20 41.23 -3.43
CA PHE A 1035 -44.19 42.62 -3.00
C PHE A 1035 -43.02 43.38 -3.63
N GLN A 1036 -41.79 42.86 -3.52
CA GLN A 1036 -40.62 43.49 -4.14
C GLN A 1036 -40.75 43.59 -5.66
N LEU A 1037 -41.27 42.54 -6.31
CA LEU A 1037 -41.54 42.54 -7.75
C LEU A 1037 -42.56 43.62 -8.14
N GLY A 1038 -43.63 43.78 -7.35
CA GLY A 1038 -44.63 44.82 -7.53
C GLY A 1038 -44.05 46.24 -7.38
N CYS A 1039 -43.19 46.46 -6.39
CA CYS A 1039 -42.46 47.72 -6.18
C CYS A 1039 -41.53 48.04 -7.36
N VAL A 1040 -40.80 47.04 -7.89
CA VAL A 1040 -39.96 47.23 -9.08
C VAL A 1040 -40.80 47.61 -10.30
N CYS A 1041 -41.91 46.91 -10.56
CA CYS A 1041 -42.82 47.25 -11.66
C CYS A 1041 -43.38 48.67 -11.54
N ALA A 1042 -43.71 49.12 -10.32
CA ALA A 1042 -44.14 50.49 -10.07
C ALA A 1042 -43.03 51.50 -10.40
N LYS A 1043 -41.77 51.25 -9.98
CA LYS A 1043 -40.62 52.09 -10.34
C LYS A 1043 -40.35 52.12 -11.85
N MET A 1044 -40.68 51.06 -12.58
CA MET A 1044 -40.61 51.00 -14.05
C MET A 1044 -41.79 51.66 -14.76
N ASN A 1045 -42.75 52.24 -14.02
CA ASN A 1045 -44.00 52.80 -14.54
C ASN A 1045 -44.92 51.76 -15.22
N ASP A 1046 -44.76 50.47 -14.91
CA ASP A 1046 -45.62 49.37 -15.34
C ASP A 1046 -46.68 49.09 -14.24
N LEU A 1047 -47.60 50.06 -14.10
CA LEU A 1047 -48.60 50.06 -13.02
C LEU A 1047 -49.57 48.86 -13.10
N ALA A 1048 -49.79 48.30 -14.30
CA ALA A 1048 -50.64 47.14 -14.50
C ALA A 1048 -50.04 45.89 -13.84
N GLN A 1049 -48.77 45.58 -14.12
CA GLN A 1049 -48.10 44.43 -13.48
C GLN A 1049 -47.83 44.69 -11.99
N ALA A 1050 -47.54 45.94 -11.61
CA ALA A 1050 -47.39 46.31 -10.20
C ALA A 1050 -48.64 45.96 -9.40
N LYS A 1051 -49.82 46.37 -9.88
CA LYS A 1051 -51.11 46.04 -9.26
C LYS A 1051 -51.33 44.53 -9.15
N GLU A 1052 -51.10 43.78 -10.22
CA GLU A 1052 -51.32 42.32 -10.23
C GLU A 1052 -50.46 41.61 -9.17
N HIS A 1053 -49.15 41.90 -9.12
CA HIS A 1053 -48.25 41.26 -8.18
C HIS A 1053 -48.54 41.65 -6.72
N LEU A 1054 -48.85 42.93 -6.47
CA LEU A 1054 -49.18 43.41 -5.12
C LEU A 1054 -50.51 42.85 -4.61
N GLN A 1055 -51.52 42.68 -5.48
CA GLN A 1055 -52.77 42.03 -5.12
C GLN A 1055 -52.57 40.56 -4.73
N LYS A 1056 -51.76 39.82 -5.49
CA LYS A 1056 -51.36 38.44 -5.15
C LYS A 1056 -50.59 38.38 -3.83
N ALA A 1057 -49.70 39.33 -3.59
CA ALA A 1057 -48.95 39.43 -2.34
C ALA A 1057 -49.88 39.65 -1.12
N LEU A 1058 -50.88 40.52 -1.25
CA LEU A 1058 -51.93 40.75 -0.23
C LEU A 1058 -52.82 39.52 -0.02
N GLU A 1059 -53.16 38.79 -1.08
CA GLU A 1059 -53.94 37.56 -0.97
C GLU A 1059 -53.20 36.50 -0.15
N ILE A 1060 -51.91 36.29 -0.44
CA ILE A 1060 -51.05 35.39 0.34
C ILE A 1060 -50.99 35.84 1.80
N ALA A 1061 -50.77 37.14 2.06
CA ALA A 1061 -50.74 37.66 3.42
C ALA A 1061 -52.06 37.41 4.18
N ARG A 1062 -53.21 37.58 3.52
CA ARG A 1062 -54.52 37.29 4.11
C ARG A 1062 -54.65 35.81 4.49
N LYS A 1063 -54.29 34.89 3.58
CA LYS A 1063 -54.35 33.44 3.84
C LYS A 1063 -53.45 33.03 5.01
N ILE A 1064 -52.25 33.61 5.11
CA ILE A 1064 -51.36 33.35 6.25
C ILE A 1064 -51.99 33.87 7.56
N MET A 1065 -52.55 35.08 7.55
CA MET A 1065 -53.19 35.67 8.73
C MET A 1065 -54.46 34.93 9.18
N GLU A 1066 -55.17 34.26 8.27
CA GLU A 1066 -56.29 33.37 8.62
C GLU A 1066 -55.82 32.17 9.46
N THR A 1067 -54.59 31.70 9.25
CA THR A 1067 -53.99 30.60 10.01
C THR A 1067 -53.23 31.06 11.26
N ASP A 1068 -52.54 32.20 11.20
CA ASP A 1068 -51.84 32.82 12.33
C ASP A 1068 -52.01 34.35 12.24
N PRO A 1069 -52.94 34.94 13.01
CA PRO A 1069 -53.21 36.38 13.00
C PRO A 1069 -52.01 37.27 13.36
N LYS A 1070 -50.95 36.71 13.97
CA LYS A 1070 -49.72 37.44 14.31
C LYS A 1070 -48.64 37.35 13.22
N ALA A 1071 -48.85 36.56 12.18
CA ALA A 1071 -47.90 36.31 11.11
C ALA A 1071 -48.08 37.23 9.88
N ASP A 1072 -48.49 38.48 10.09
CA ASP A 1072 -48.59 39.44 8.98
C ASP A 1072 -47.21 39.59 8.30
N ILE A 1073 -47.24 39.55 6.97
CA ILE A 1073 -46.04 39.63 6.12
C ILE A 1073 -45.59 41.08 5.95
N PHE A 1074 -46.53 42.03 6.07
CA PHE A 1074 -46.32 43.44 5.77
C PHE A 1074 -46.46 44.33 6.99
N THR A 1075 -45.65 45.39 7.04
CA THR A 1075 -45.81 46.48 8.02
C THR A 1075 -46.98 47.39 7.66
N ALA A 1076 -47.41 48.24 8.60
CA ALA A 1076 -48.45 49.24 8.34
C ALA A 1076 -48.05 50.19 7.19
N ASP A 1077 -46.77 50.58 7.13
CA ASP A 1077 -46.23 51.45 6.10
C ASP A 1077 -46.17 50.74 4.74
N GLU A 1078 -45.71 49.48 4.70
CA GLU A 1078 -45.72 48.67 3.48
C GLU A 1078 -47.15 48.47 2.95
N ARG A 1079 -48.14 48.26 3.83
CA ARG A 1079 -49.56 48.18 3.41
C ARG A 1079 -50.08 49.50 2.85
N ALA A 1080 -49.70 50.63 3.44
CA ALA A 1080 -50.05 51.95 2.94
C ALA A 1080 -49.42 52.21 1.56
N GLU A 1081 -48.18 51.79 1.36
CA GLU A 1081 -47.47 51.86 0.07
C GLU A 1081 -48.15 50.98 -0.99
N ILE A 1082 -48.48 49.72 -0.65
CA ILE A 1082 -49.23 48.82 -1.54
C ILE A 1082 -50.55 49.46 -1.97
N ALA A 1083 -51.32 49.99 -1.01
CA ALA A 1083 -52.62 50.61 -1.28
C ALA A 1083 -52.48 51.83 -2.20
N LYS A 1084 -51.44 52.65 -1.99
CA LYS A 1084 -51.14 53.81 -2.83
C LYS A 1084 -50.85 53.40 -4.28
N ILE A 1085 -49.98 52.42 -4.51
CA ILE A 1085 -49.62 51.95 -5.86
C ILE A 1085 -50.84 51.35 -6.57
N ILE A 1086 -51.68 50.57 -5.86
CA ILE A 1086 -52.91 50.01 -6.43
C ILE A 1086 -53.89 51.12 -6.82
N GLN A 1087 -54.05 52.14 -5.97
CA GLN A 1087 -54.93 53.28 -6.26
C GLN A 1087 -54.43 54.13 -7.43
N GLU A 1088 -53.11 54.28 -7.58
CA GLU A 1088 -52.49 54.97 -8.73
C GLU A 1088 -52.67 54.18 -10.03
N ALA A 1089 -52.63 52.85 -9.99
CA ALA A 1089 -52.91 51.99 -11.15
C ALA A 1089 -54.40 51.93 -11.55
N GLU A 1090 -55.31 52.33 -10.66
CA GLU A 1090 -56.76 52.37 -10.90
C GLU A 1090 -57.26 53.72 -11.44
N LYS A 1091 -56.44 54.77 -11.34
CA LYS A 1091 -56.68 56.08 -11.94
C LYS A 1091 -56.12 56.12 -13.34
#